data_AF-A0AAW2EDH9-F1
#
_entry.id   AF-A0AAW2EDH9-F1
#
_cell.length_a   1.000
_cell.length_b   1.000
_cell.length_c   1.000
_cell.angle_alpha   90.00
_cell.angle_beta   90.00
_cell.angle_gamma   90.00
#
_symmetry.space_group_name_H-M   'P 1'
#
loop_
_entity.id
_entity.type
_entity.pdbx_description
1 polymer ?
#
loop_
_entity_poly.entity_id
_entity_poly.type
_entity_poly.pdbx_seq_one_letter_code
_entity_poly.pdbx_strand_id
1 'polypeptide(L)'
;MRSAISAILSSPVPDNKMSHPDYEQTAHDHAALLLLLRPVGTQIKPKTVGRLCERIVKAGSRFSVSDSSGGTREILARFVREHPVENNDWGDFQTHRRLLGLITFGKYDNQTELNELCRLHETLKVKYSSTLYDSRAILFGPVESNGRHEPPPGYTTPGNFKTRAIFYADEACSDLETQTAEYLNFLFWILESKRLERSREKIDRVSLLLAPFEKKDFIGLDLESRNNKKRCVGRMTKHLGDLCLQAGLPADALNNYNSAANILQAVNDWLWLGAAYEGLCATSVLVLYPNMCRSLPLQRNSSLQEGSPSKQRRGSQAPTVLPSPPSIDMVKASMPHILLPEEISKRYREAIVHYSKYQYAGIIETEASFKATRISIEQNCTLQAASYLNNVVLINLTLSEQEKIDRFTTLSDLYTSFGFDRKASFCLRFAATRHVSQNNPNPDWQQCYNLMLQATSGFKLSLDPVDMPPGGQRGWPAIQIQIINELVATANRMGNPALTTRHLTFLLQTMYNHLTQNERKDIALQLKNVSQQCEGAPVPLVLDSGTVIPPANLLNIPKTKSFTLKNMQPHLQPQKIERVKEDHGPFLFTPINFGSLERKNTSKSKVDYLWVEGDICEVSMQLINPLPFELHVSNMRLLTNGVVFESIPESISLPAESGPIAVTLAGRPKEVGDLEILGFSTHTLGVKSNCRLRYMEGMLHPQYTVEVIPALPKIDVATSLPQTASFSSGDNIVTSASISLYGGESAECTVTITNSGQVPIEMVDLSVQSALDAATESKIFKWSDENLMTQLPLQPGSSASLTLYLYAVTDFIAPSIRHDITSSTCLSQPSSLMSQSGHSSLPSRLSSPSHHTKRQSELTSSFRSGISSHSGHSSLASTRLSKLAVPLHTSNIIEGQLRIKYSGGAGLITGYCRISSVFITIEMLPSVQITNWDVLPAETPLQFYLVLDVSNMTNHEMELHYTQNKCIYMEGKEPCRIPVPVDRCPLNKLSMLNGTGDTSELQKICAEHIASLVDLRWQLLGTESTGKATLSGITLTQDMLDLVRMSPLQWEITINDIIVKAQEELSCALGECISVGVGVCNALEHPLSDLTLSINFYQDHHNGVNNYQLETRLSIAGANKVMLPTLQEYGRAYHECRVVFFTAGQYKIDIQCSSKESTPNSPVLYSELVNAGHTWRYIPPIEITVDDY
;
A
#
# COMPACT_ATOMS: atom_id res chain seq x y z
N MET A 1 -83.89 40.14 14.34
CA MET A 1 -83.17 39.66 13.13
C MET A 1 -81.82 40.34 12.89
N ARG A 2 -81.64 41.67 13.00
CA ARG A 2 -80.28 42.29 12.86
C ARG A 2 -79.28 41.95 13.99
N SER A 3 -79.74 41.48 15.15
CA SER A 3 -78.88 41.02 16.25
C SER A 3 -78.18 39.67 16.01
N ALA A 4 -78.66 38.85 15.08
CA ALA A 4 -78.09 37.52 14.79
C ALA A 4 -76.88 37.57 13.83
N ILE A 5 -76.71 38.65 13.07
CA ILE A 5 -75.69 38.73 12.01
C ILE A 5 -74.34 39.25 12.55
N SER A 6 -74.35 40.06 13.62
CA SER A 6 -73.10 40.49 14.28
C SER A 6 -72.35 39.34 14.97
N ALA A 7 -73.03 38.24 15.30
CA ALA A 7 -72.42 37.04 15.90
C ALA A 7 -71.78 36.10 14.86
N ILE A 8 -72.01 36.34 13.56
CA ILE A 8 -71.50 35.48 12.48
C ILE A 8 -70.22 36.08 11.86
N LEU A 9 -70.03 37.40 11.93
CA LEU A 9 -68.81 38.09 11.48
C LEU A 9 -67.73 38.23 12.56
N SER A 10 -68.07 37.98 13.83
CA SER A 10 -67.09 37.68 14.87
C SER A 10 -67.01 36.16 15.04
N SER A 11 -66.14 35.50 14.26
CA SER A 11 -65.79 34.11 14.54
C SER A 11 -65.34 34.01 16.00
N PRO A 12 -65.96 33.15 16.83
CA PRO A 12 -65.44 32.94 18.16
C PRO A 12 -64.05 32.34 18.02
N VAL A 13 -63.08 32.93 18.73
CA VAL A 13 -61.84 32.24 19.11
C VAL A 13 -62.26 30.85 19.62
N PRO A 14 -61.61 29.75 19.21
CA PRO A 14 -61.98 28.42 19.71
C PRO A 14 -62.08 28.48 21.23
N ASP A 15 -63.19 27.96 21.76
CA ASP A 15 -63.59 27.99 23.18
C ASP A 15 -62.63 27.09 23.97
N ASN A 16 -61.37 27.54 24.10
CA ASN A 16 -60.20 26.72 24.44
C ASN A 16 -60.13 26.47 25.95
N LYS A 17 -61.08 25.66 26.41
CA LYS A 17 -61.30 25.28 27.82
C LYS A 17 -60.27 24.29 28.36
N MET A 18 -59.27 23.93 27.56
CA MET A 18 -58.12 23.13 27.98
C MET A 18 -57.08 24.05 28.60
N SER A 19 -56.29 23.53 29.54
CA SER A 19 -55.09 24.21 30.04
C SER A 19 -54.04 24.38 28.93
N HIS A 20 -52.99 25.15 29.21
CA HIS A 20 -51.73 25.08 28.48
C HIS A 20 -50.75 24.17 29.24
N PRO A 21 -49.99 23.31 28.54
CA PRO A 21 -49.13 22.33 29.18
C PRO A 21 -47.94 22.97 29.91
N ASP A 22 -47.68 22.49 31.11
CA ASP A 22 -46.50 22.81 31.90
C ASP A 22 -45.65 21.54 32.10
N TYR A 23 -44.89 21.18 31.07
CA TYR A 23 -44.11 19.93 31.05
C TYR A 23 -42.97 19.90 32.06
N GLU A 24 -42.56 21.06 32.57
CA GLU A 24 -41.58 21.21 33.64
C GLU A 24 -42.15 20.89 35.03
N GLN A 25 -43.47 20.78 35.18
CA GLN A 25 -44.11 20.55 36.47
C GLN A 25 -43.72 19.20 37.11
N THR A 26 -43.43 19.25 38.40
CA THR A 26 -43.05 18.12 39.25
C THR A 26 -44.15 17.78 40.25
N ALA A 27 -43.98 16.70 41.00
CA ALA A 27 -44.87 16.37 42.12
C ALA A 27 -44.76 17.39 43.28
N HIS A 28 -43.55 17.95 43.49
CA HIS A 28 -43.29 18.92 44.56
C HIS A 28 -43.99 20.27 44.32
N ASP A 29 -44.23 20.63 43.06
CA ASP A 29 -44.90 21.88 42.71
C ASP A 29 -46.36 21.94 43.20
N HIS A 30 -47.00 20.80 43.54
CA HIS A 30 -48.31 20.76 44.22
C HIS A 30 -48.30 21.46 45.59
N ALA A 31 -47.14 21.51 46.27
CA ALA A 31 -46.95 22.20 47.55
C ALA A 31 -46.43 23.64 47.40
N ALA A 32 -46.23 24.12 46.17
CA ALA A 32 -45.63 25.42 45.94
C ALA A 32 -46.66 26.54 45.75
N LEU A 33 -46.31 27.74 46.23
CA LEU A 33 -46.96 28.99 45.84
C LEU A 33 -46.47 29.38 44.44
N LEU A 34 -47.36 29.65 43.49
CA LEU A 34 -46.96 30.05 42.14
C LEU A 34 -46.86 31.58 42.01
N LEU A 35 -45.72 32.07 41.51
CA LEU A 35 -45.45 33.49 41.28
C LEU A 35 -44.93 33.77 39.87
N LEU A 36 -45.34 34.91 39.29
CA LEU A 36 -44.94 35.36 37.96
C LEU A 36 -43.91 36.49 38.08
N LEU A 37 -42.76 36.30 37.44
CA LEU A 37 -41.67 37.27 37.33
C LEU A 37 -41.66 37.85 35.91
N ARG A 38 -42.09 39.11 35.73
CA ARG A 38 -42.29 39.70 34.38
C ARG A 38 -41.58 41.06 34.19
N PRO A 39 -40.70 41.23 33.20
CA PRO A 39 -40.25 42.56 32.82
C PRO A 39 -41.40 43.37 32.17
N VAL A 40 -41.46 44.67 32.45
CA VAL A 40 -42.40 45.64 31.90
C VAL A 40 -41.62 46.85 31.36
N GLY A 41 -42.07 47.38 30.22
CA GLY A 41 -41.32 48.39 29.46
C GLY A 41 -40.12 47.81 28.70
N THR A 42 -39.43 48.68 27.96
CA THR A 42 -38.32 48.32 27.03
C THR A 42 -36.93 48.70 27.54
N GLN A 43 -36.83 49.61 28.51
CA GLN A 43 -35.55 50.18 28.96
C GLN A 43 -34.71 49.24 29.83
N ILE A 44 -35.31 48.21 30.44
CA ILE A 44 -34.59 47.27 31.31
C ILE A 44 -33.88 46.19 30.48
N LYS A 45 -32.55 46.08 30.64
CA LYS A 45 -31.73 45.14 29.86
C LYS A 45 -32.07 43.69 30.21
N PRO A 46 -32.24 42.76 29.24
CA PRO A 46 -32.56 41.36 29.51
C PRO A 46 -31.56 40.65 30.46
N LYS A 47 -30.27 40.99 30.38
CA LYS A 47 -29.23 40.48 31.30
C LYS A 47 -29.46 40.90 32.76
N THR A 48 -30.00 42.10 32.99
CA THR A 48 -30.36 42.57 34.34
C THR A 48 -31.58 41.84 34.86
N VAL A 49 -32.62 41.67 34.03
CA VAL A 49 -33.82 40.88 34.38
C VAL A 49 -33.42 39.44 34.75
N GLY A 50 -32.50 38.82 34.01
CA GLY A 50 -31.94 37.50 34.33
C GLY A 50 -31.36 37.44 35.74
N ARG A 51 -30.40 38.33 36.06
CA ARG A 51 -29.76 38.42 37.39
C ARG A 51 -30.76 38.65 38.52
N LEU A 52 -31.74 39.54 38.33
CA LEU A 52 -32.77 39.83 39.34
C LEU A 52 -33.67 38.62 39.60
N CYS A 53 -34.14 37.96 38.53
CA CYS A 53 -34.92 36.73 38.64
C CYS A 53 -34.12 35.62 39.35
N GLU A 54 -32.85 35.42 39.00
CA GLU A 54 -31.99 34.42 39.65
C GLU A 54 -31.82 34.66 41.15
N ARG A 55 -31.63 35.92 41.57
CA ARG A 55 -31.57 36.30 43.00
C ARG A 55 -32.88 36.01 43.74
N ILE A 56 -34.02 36.43 43.16
CA ILE A 56 -35.36 36.19 43.75
C ILE A 56 -35.65 34.69 43.87
N VAL A 57 -35.37 33.90 42.84
CA VAL A 57 -35.57 32.44 42.86
C VAL A 57 -34.65 31.77 43.88
N LYS A 58 -33.38 32.20 43.97
CA LYS A 58 -32.41 31.69 44.93
C LYS A 58 -32.78 31.98 46.39
N ALA A 59 -33.29 33.17 46.68
CA ALA A 59 -33.68 33.55 48.03
C ALA A 59 -35.10 33.11 48.42
N GLY A 60 -36.00 32.97 47.46
CA GLY A 60 -37.43 32.77 47.71
C GLY A 60 -37.97 31.35 47.50
N SER A 61 -37.24 30.46 46.80
CA SER A 61 -37.76 29.14 46.40
C SER A 61 -38.19 28.23 47.57
N ARG A 62 -37.59 28.41 48.75
CA ARG A 62 -37.88 27.69 49.98
C ARG A 62 -37.70 28.65 51.15
N PHE A 63 -38.77 28.89 51.92
CA PHE A 63 -38.76 29.82 53.05
C PHE A 63 -39.49 29.24 54.26
N SER A 64 -39.07 29.65 55.45
CA SER A 64 -39.66 29.18 56.71
C SER A 64 -40.56 30.23 57.33
N VAL A 65 -41.69 29.80 57.90
CA VAL A 65 -42.63 30.66 58.61
C VAL A 65 -42.94 30.04 59.98
N SER A 66 -42.86 30.83 61.05
CA SER A 66 -43.30 30.42 62.38
C SER A 66 -44.82 30.52 62.47
N ASP A 67 -45.48 29.43 62.84
CA ASP A 67 -46.93 29.38 63.01
C ASP A 67 -47.39 29.86 64.39
N SER A 68 -48.71 30.02 64.55
CA SER A 68 -49.33 30.50 65.79
C SER A 68 -49.15 29.57 67.01
N SER A 69 -48.64 28.36 66.80
CA SER A 69 -48.27 27.39 67.85
C SER A 69 -46.77 27.41 68.18
N GLY A 70 -45.98 28.26 67.53
CA GLY A 70 -44.52 28.31 67.67
C GLY A 70 -43.77 27.26 66.87
N GLY A 71 -44.45 26.47 66.03
CA GLY A 71 -43.84 25.51 65.12
C GLY A 71 -43.30 26.21 63.88
N THR A 72 -42.14 25.80 63.38
CA THR A 72 -41.61 26.31 62.11
C THR A 72 -42.12 25.45 60.95
N ARG A 73 -42.91 26.05 60.06
CA ARG A 73 -43.35 25.44 58.80
C ARG A 73 -42.41 25.84 57.67
N GLU A 74 -42.33 24.99 56.67
CA GLU A 74 -41.50 25.19 55.49
C GLU A 74 -42.37 25.24 54.24
N ILE A 75 -42.22 26.31 53.48
CA ILE A 75 -43.09 26.67 52.35
C ILE A 75 -42.24 26.75 51.08
N LEU A 76 -42.77 26.20 49.99
CA LEU A 76 -42.14 26.22 48.68
C LEU A 76 -42.74 27.32 47.82
N ALA A 77 -41.91 27.95 46.99
CA ALA A 77 -42.36 28.94 46.01
C ALA A 77 -41.80 28.60 44.61
N ARG A 78 -42.70 28.51 43.63
CA ARG A 78 -42.36 28.30 42.23
C ARG A 78 -42.50 29.62 41.47
N PHE A 79 -41.39 30.07 40.90
CA PHE A 79 -41.36 31.25 40.06
C PHE A 79 -41.36 30.86 38.59
N VAL A 80 -42.22 31.50 37.79
CA VAL A 80 -42.29 31.34 36.34
C VAL A 80 -42.12 32.69 35.65
N ARG A 81 -41.61 32.70 34.41
CA ARG A 81 -41.43 33.93 33.60
C ARG A 81 -42.64 34.24 32.70
N GLU A 82 -43.38 33.19 32.34
CA GLU A 82 -44.63 33.26 31.56
C GLU A 82 -45.66 32.36 32.24
N HIS A 83 -46.95 32.73 32.18
CA HIS A 83 -48.04 31.90 32.69
C HIS A 83 -49.33 32.23 31.91
N PRO A 84 -49.85 31.31 31.07
CA PRO A 84 -51.12 31.51 30.37
C PRO A 84 -52.28 31.76 31.34
N VAL A 85 -53.22 32.63 30.99
CA VAL A 85 -54.33 33.03 31.88
C VAL A 85 -55.32 31.87 32.05
N GLU A 86 -55.47 31.08 31.00
CA GLU A 86 -56.31 29.89 30.89
C GLU A 86 -55.89 28.81 31.91
N ASN A 87 -54.61 28.75 32.31
CA ASN A 87 -54.14 27.85 33.36
C ASN A 87 -54.66 28.23 34.75
N ASN A 88 -54.94 29.50 34.98
CA ASN A 88 -55.43 30.01 36.24
C ASN A 88 -56.90 29.62 36.48
N ASP A 89 -57.70 29.42 35.42
CA ASP A 89 -59.08 28.93 35.50
C ASP A 89 -59.17 27.49 36.02
N TRP A 90 -58.11 26.69 35.86
CA TRP A 90 -57.99 25.35 36.45
C TRP A 90 -57.60 25.39 37.95
N GLY A 91 -57.40 26.57 38.53
CA GLY A 91 -56.94 26.77 39.90
C GLY A 91 -57.90 26.28 40.99
N ASP A 92 -59.19 26.12 40.70
CA ASP A 92 -60.16 25.50 41.61
C ASP A 92 -59.97 23.97 41.68
N PHE A 93 -59.57 23.37 40.56
CA PHE A 93 -59.30 21.93 40.41
C PHE A 93 -57.89 21.54 40.87
N GLN A 94 -56.89 22.40 40.67
CA GLN A 94 -55.49 22.21 41.07
C GLN A 94 -54.92 23.55 41.57
N THR A 95 -54.88 23.77 42.89
CA THR A 95 -54.53 25.09 43.47
C THR A 95 -53.12 25.54 43.17
N HIS A 96 -52.19 24.63 42.91
CA HIS A 96 -50.82 24.96 42.49
C HIS A 96 -50.73 25.60 41.09
N ARG A 97 -51.83 25.60 40.31
CA ARG A 97 -51.94 26.41 39.08
C ARG A 97 -52.41 27.84 39.34
N ARG A 98 -52.93 28.17 40.53
CA ARG A 98 -53.37 29.54 40.84
C ARG A 98 -52.15 30.44 40.92
N LEU A 99 -52.11 31.49 40.11
CA LEU A 99 -51.10 32.52 40.25
C LEU A 99 -51.38 33.36 41.50
N LEU A 100 -50.60 33.16 42.56
CA LEU A 100 -50.81 33.83 43.86
C LEU A 100 -50.05 35.16 43.97
N GLY A 101 -48.91 35.29 43.30
CA GLY A 101 -48.07 36.49 43.33
C GLY A 101 -47.58 36.96 41.97
N LEU A 102 -47.41 38.28 41.83
CA LEU A 102 -46.88 38.95 40.64
C LEU A 102 -45.76 39.92 41.05
N ILE A 103 -44.57 39.75 40.48
CA ILE A 103 -43.47 40.72 40.58
C ILE A 103 -43.14 41.21 39.18
N THR A 104 -43.20 42.53 38.96
CA THR A 104 -42.77 43.14 37.70
C THR A 104 -41.49 43.95 37.84
N PHE A 105 -40.63 43.94 36.82
CA PHE A 105 -39.39 44.74 36.78
C PHE A 105 -39.46 45.76 35.65
N GLY A 106 -39.22 47.04 35.92
CA GLY A 106 -39.17 48.07 34.88
C GLY A 106 -38.12 49.12 35.16
N LYS A 107 -37.57 49.73 34.11
CA LYS A 107 -36.68 50.89 34.21
C LYS A 107 -37.34 52.10 33.53
N TYR A 108 -37.24 53.26 34.16
CA TYR A 108 -37.69 54.54 33.64
C TYR A 108 -36.60 55.60 33.84
N ASP A 109 -36.49 56.53 32.90
CA ASP A 109 -35.64 57.71 33.04
C ASP A 109 -36.49 58.98 33.25
N ASN A 110 -37.77 58.97 32.85
CA ASN A 110 -38.69 60.11 32.97
C ASN A 110 -40.10 59.75 33.49
N GLN A 111 -40.90 60.76 33.86
CA GLN A 111 -42.24 60.59 34.44
C GLN A 111 -43.24 59.91 33.49
N THR A 112 -43.13 60.12 32.18
CA THR A 112 -44.01 59.49 31.18
C THR A 112 -43.77 57.98 31.13
N GLU A 113 -42.50 57.56 31.15
CA GLU A 113 -42.14 56.15 31.24
C GLU A 113 -42.60 55.52 32.56
N LEU A 114 -42.41 56.21 33.70
CA LEU A 114 -42.91 55.72 34.99
C LEU A 114 -44.43 55.48 34.97
N ASN A 115 -45.20 56.42 34.41
CA ASN A 115 -46.64 56.27 34.24
C ASN A 115 -47.00 55.05 33.38
N GLU A 116 -46.27 54.81 32.29
CA GLU A 116 -46.48 53.66 31.42
C GLU A 116 -46.12 52.33 32.11
N LEU A 117 -45.03 52.28 32.88
CA LEU A 117 -44.69 51.08 33.68
C LEU A 117 -45.79 50.76 34.71
N CYS A 118 -46.30 51.76 35.42
CA CYS A 118 -47.44 51.61 36.34
C CYS A 118 -48.70 51.11 35.61
N ARG A 119 -48.99 51.65 34.42
CA ARG A 119 -50.13 51.21 33.59
C ARG A 119 -49.98 49.77 33.11
N LEU A 120 -48.79 49.37 32.65
CA LEU A 120 -48.49 48.00 32.21
C LEU A 120 -48.58 47.00 33.37
N HIS A 121 -48.11 47.37 34.57
CA HIS A 121 -48.26 46.54 35.76
C HIS A 121 -49.72 46.27 36.10
N GLU A 122 -50.55 47.31 36.27
CA GLU A 122 -51.96 47.14 36.63
C GLU A 122 -52.74 46.41 35.51
N THR A 123 -52.40 46.64 34.24
CA THR A 123 -52.96 45.89 33.09
C THR A 123 -52.64 44.39 33.19
N LEU A 124 -51.43 44.02 33.61
CA LEU A 124 -51.02 42.63 33.79
C LEU A 124 -51.70 41.99 35.01
N LYS A 125 -51.79 42.72 36.12
CA LYS A 125 -52.45 42.31 37.37
C LYS A 125 -53.94 41.98 37.16
N VAL A 126 -54.66 42.78 36.37
CA VAL A 126 -56.08 42.53 36.02
C VAL A 126 -56.28 41.18 35.34
N LYS A 127 -55.31 40.65 34.59
CA LYS A 127 -55.44 39.34 33.93
C LYS A 127 -55.57 38.16 34.91
N TYR A 128 -55.07 38.30 36.14
CA TYR A 128 -55.02 37.23 37.13
C TYR A 128 -55.80 37.55 38.42
N SER A 129 -56.64 38.59 38.41
CA SER A 129 -57.30 39.12 39.61
C SER A 129 -58.27 38.16 40.30
N SER A 130 -58.62 37.03 39.68
CA SER A 130 -59.46 35.98 40.27
C SER A 130 -58.73 35.14 41.33
N THR A 131 -57.40 35.11 41.32
CA THR A 131 -56.57 34.23 42.17
C THR A 131 -55.41 34.94 42.85
N LEU A 132 -54.92 36.04 42.27
CA LEU A 132 -53.80 36.83 42.78
C LEU A 132 -54.08 37.36 44.19
N TYR A 133 -53.17 37.13 45.13
CA TYR A 133 -53.29 37.59 46.52
C TYR A 133 -52.61 38.95 46.73
N ASP A 134 -51.43 39.15 46.15
CA ASP A 134 -50.70 40.41 46.19
C ASP A 134 -49.78 40.57 44.97
N SER A 135 -49.33 41.80 44.70
CA SER A 135 -48.45 42.15 43.58
C SER A 135 -47.45 43.22 43.99
N ARG A 136 -46.22 43.14 43.49
CA ARG A 136 -45.17 44.15 43.70
C ARG A 136 -44.58 44.63 42.36
N ALA A 137 -44.17 45.88 42.31
CA ALA A 137 -43.46 46.45 41.17
C ALA A 137 -42.07 46.93 41.59
N ILE A 138 -41.01 46.35 41.02
CA ILE A 138 -39.61 46.76 41.23
C ILE A 138 -39.25 47.70 40.09
N LEU A 139 -39.00 48.97 40.43
CA LEU A 139 -38.82 50.06 39.48
C LEU A 139 -37.46 50.71 39.64
N PHE A 140 -36.72 50.81 38.54
CA PHE A 140 -35.39 51.40 38.46
C PHE A 140 -35.49 52.82 37.89
N GLY A 141 -35.08 53.81 38.67
CA GLY A 141 -35.12 55.23 38.30
C GLY A 141 -33.72 55.87 38.32
N PRO A 142 -33.57 57.12 37.83
CA PRO A 142 -32.27 57.79 37.73
C PRO A 142 -31.82 58.48 39.04
N VAL A 143 -32.67 58.52 40.07
CA VAL A 143 -32.43 59.23 41.34
C VAL A 143 -32.82 58.31 42.50
N GLU A 144 -32.07 58.38 43.62
CA GLU A 144 -32.42 57.67 44.85
C GLU A 144 -33.73 58.20 45.46
N SER A 145 -34.52 57.28 46.02
CA SER A 145 -35.75 57.65 46.73
C SER A 145 -35.48 57.83 48.23
N ASN A 146 -36.19 58.79 48.84
CA ASN A 146 -36.19 59.03 50.28
C ASN A 146 -36.74 57.83 51.09
N GLY A 147 -37.52 56.95 50.46
CA GLY A 147 -38.05 55.74 51.08
C GLY A 147 -38.34 54.65 50.05
N ARG A 148 -38.08 53.38 50.38
CA ARG A 148 -38.17 52.26 49.41
C ARG A 148 -39.51 52.12 48.70
N HIS A 149 -40.61 52.56 49.31
CA HIS A 149 -41.97 52.47 48.74
C HIS A 149 -42.52 53.80 48.20
N GLU A 150 -41.76 54.88 48.30
CA GLU A 150 -42.12 56.20 47.78
C GLU A 150 -41.37 56.46 46.47
N PRO A 151 -41.97 57.16 45.49
CA PRO A 151 -41.26 57.56 44.28
C PRO A 151 -40.15 58.58 44.62
N PRO A 152 -39.05 58.63 43.85
CA PRO A 152 -38.00 59.62 44.05
C PRO A 152 -38.48 61.08 43.95
N PRO A 153 -37.77 62.05 44.54
CA PRO A 153 -38.14 63.46 44.47
C PRO A 153 -38.36 63.94 43.03
N GLY A 154 -39.51 64.57 42.77
CA GLY A 154 -39.91 65.03 41.43
C GLY A 154 -40.69 64.01 40.59
N TYR A 155 -40.88 62.77 41.08
CA TYR A 155 -41.70 61.75 40.45
C TYR A 155 -42.95 61.43 41.27
N THR A 156 -44.05 61.07 40.61
CA THR A 156 -45.32 60.68 41.27
C THR A 156 -45.93 59.46 40.57
N THR A 157 -46.41 58.47 41.32
CA THR A 157 -47.17 57.35 40.75
C THR A 157 -48.61 57.78 40.40
N PRO A 158 -49.19 57.31 39.27
CA PRO A 158 -50.60 57.56 38.94
C PRO A 158 -51.58 57.16 40.05
N GLY A 159 -52.63 57.95 40.30
CA GLY A 159 -53.60 57.67 41.38
C GLY A 159 -54.43 56.39 41.23
N ASN A 160 -54.40 55.73 40.08
CA ASN A 160 -54.98 54.41 39.85
C ASN A 160 -54.01 53.25 40.12
N PHE A 161 -52.72 53.53 40.34
CA PHE A 161 -51.71 52.55 40.71
C PHE A 161 -51.83 52.26 42.22
N LYS A 162 -52.30 51.06 42.56
CA LYS A 162 -52.56 50.63 43.95
C LYS A 162 -51.60 49.54 44.42
N THR A 163 -50.70 49.08 43.56
CA THR A 163 -49.62 48.15 43.89
C THR A 163 -48.54 48.81 44.75
N ARG A 164 -47.96 48.07 45.72
CA ARG A 164 -46.74 48.47 46.43
C ARG A 164 -45.54 48.43 45.49
N ALA A 165 -45.04 49.60 45.09
CA ALA A 165 -43.78 49.72 44.35
C ALA A 165 -42.57 49.61 45.28
N ILE A 166 -41.42 49.29 44.69
CA ILE A 166 -40.09 49.31 45.33
C ILE A 166 -39.15 50.04 44.37
N PHE A 167 -38.59 51.17 44.80
CA PHE A 167 -37.74 52.03 43.97
C PHE A 167 -36.25 51.84 44.27
N TYR A 168 -35.46 51.67 43.21
CA TYR A 168 -34.00 51.56 43.25
C TYR A 168 -33.35 52.52 42.25
N ALA A 169 -32.22 53.11 42.62
CA ALA A 169 -31.39 53.91 41.69
C ALA A 169 -30.36 53.06 40.93
N ASP A 170 -29.92 51.94 41.52
CA ASP A 170 -28.94 51.03 40.92
C ASP A 170 -29.44 49.57 40.93
N GLU A 171 -28.93 48.79 39.98
CA GLU A 171 -29.22 47.36 39.77
C GLU A 171 -28.66 46.45 40.87
N ALA A 172 -27.85 46.96 41.81
CA ALA A 172 -27.29 46.19 42.92
C ALA A 172 -28.33 45.74 43.95
N CYS A 173 -29.43 46.48 44.16
CA CYS A 173 -30.56 46.15 45.05
C CYS A 173 -30.19 45.37 46.34
N SER A 174 -29.48 45.99 47.29
CA SER A 174 -28.91 45.30 48.46
C SER A 174 -29.92 44.59 49.38
N ASP A 175 -31.17 45.05 49.41
CA ASP A 175 -32.28 44.56 50.26
C ASP A 175 -33.33 43.73 49.51
N LEU A 176 -33.05 43.34 48.25
CA LEU A 176 -33.97 42.60 47.40
C LEU A 176 -34.43 41.27 48.02
N GLU A 177 -33.51 40.53 48.63
CA GLU A 177 -33.76 39.25 49.29
C GLU A 177 -34.68 39.42 50.50
N THR A 178 -34.47 40.44 51.32
CA THR A 178 -35.35 40.79 52.46
C THR A 178 -36.74 41.19 51.98
N GLN A 179 -36.83 42.04 50.95
CA GLN A 179 -38.10 42.43 50.35
C GLN A 179 -38.85 41.25 49.72
N THR A 180 -38.13 40.26 49.19
CA THR A 180 -38.70 39.01 48.67
C THR A 180 -39.23 38.13 49.81
N ALA A 181 -38.48 37.99 50.91
CA ALA A 181 -38.91 37.23 52.07
C ALA A 181 -40.16 37.82 52.75
N GLU A 182 -40.24 39.16 52.90
CA GLU A 182 -41.45 39.84 53.39
C GLU A 182 -42.67 39.55 52.50
N TYR A 183 -42.48 39.57 51.18
CA TYR A 183 -43.56 39.32 50.22
C TYR A 183 -44.10 37.89 50.32
N LEU A 184 -43.20 36.90 50.39
CA LEU A 184 -43.58 35.50 50.50
C LEU A 184 -44.27 35.18 51.84
N ASN A 185 -43.82 35.79 52.94
CA ASN A 185 -44.51 35.72 54.23
C ASN A 185 -45.94 36.28 54.14
N PHE A 186 -46.13 37.45 53.51
CA PHE A 186 -47.46 38.05 53.33
C PHE A 186 -48.40 37.14 52.51
N LEU A 187 -47.91 36.59 51.40
CA LEU A 187 -48.67 35.63 50.58
C LEU A 187 -49.06 34.37 51.36
N PHE A 188 -48.15 33.83 52.18
CA PHE A 188 -48.45 32.69 53.06
C PHE A 188 -49.56 32.99 54.07
N TRP A 189 -49.54 34.15 54.74
CA TRP A 189 -50.57 34.47 55.73
C TRP A 189 -51.96 34.66 55.11
N ILE A 190 -52.06 35.15 53.87
CA ILE A 190 -53.32 35.19 53.11
C ILE A 190 -53.79 33.76 52.77
N LEU A 191 -52.87 32.86 52.38
CA LEU A 191 -53.19 31.45 52.12
C LEU A 191 -53.72 30.77 53.40
N GLU A 192 -53.05 30.95 54.54
CA GLU A 192 -53.44 30.34 55.81
C GLU A 192 -54.81 30.84 56.29
N SER A 193 -55.12 32.15 56.13
CA SER A 193 -56.47 32.67 56.39
C SER A 193 -57.52 31.95 55.55
N LYS A 194 -57.30 31.87 54.22
CA LYS A 194 -58.22 31.20 53.29
C LYS A 194 -58.37 29.70 53.58
N ARG A 195 -57.30 29.02 54.00
CA ARG A 195 -57.34 27.62 54.44
C ARG A 195 -58.21 27.45 55.69
N LEU A 196 -58.04 28.31 56.69
CA LEU A 196 -58.81 28.28 57.94
C LEU A 196 -60.28 28.68 57.76
N GLU A 197 -60.58 29.61 56.86
CA GLU A 197 -61.96 29.91 56.43
C GLU A 197 -62.62 28.67 55.82
N ARG A 198 -61.93 28.03 54.86
CA ARG A 198 -62.41 26.82 54.18
C ARG A 198 -62.56 25.63 55.13
N SER A 199 -61.67 25.44 56.11
CA SER A 199 -61.79 24.34 57.09
C SER A 199 -62.96 24.50 58.07
N ARG A 200 -63.57 25.69 58.15
CA ARG A 200 -64.72 26.00 59.04
C ARG A 200 -66.05 26.07 58.28
N GLU A 201 -66.05 25.84 56.97
CA GLU A 201 -67.22 25.91 56.11
C GLU A 201 -68.19 24.75 56.42
N LYS A 202 -69.46 25.05 56.72
CA LYS A 202 -70.47 24.03 57.04
C LYS A 202 -70.89 23.28 55.78
N ILE A 203 -71.11 21.97 55.90
CA ILE A 203 -71.50 21.05 54.82
C ILE A 203 -72.63 21.60 53.94
N ASP A 204 -73.69 22.17 54.54
CA ASP A 204 -74.85 22.71 53.81
C ASP A 204 -74.60 24.04 53.06
N ARG A 205 -73.39 24.60 53.15
CA ARG A 205 -72.99 25.86 52.48
C ARG A 205 -71.86 25.69 51.46
N VAL A 206 -71.35 24.46 51.29
CA VAL A 206 -70.17 24.19 50.44
C VAL A 206 -70.46 24.50 48.97
N SER A 207 -69.74 25.48 48.43
CA SER A 207 -69.77 25.84 47.01
C SER A 207 -69.28 24.70 46.11
N LEU A 208 -70.01 24.38 45.03
CA LEU A 208 -69.55 23.42 44.02
C LEU A 208 -68.34 23.97 43.25
N LEU A 209 -67.18 23.35 43.45
CA LEU A 209 -65.97 23.63 42.65
C LEU A 209 -66.04 22.89 41.30
N LEU A 210 -65.56 23.53 40.23
CA LEU A 210 -65.68 23.06 38.85
C LEU A 210 -64.36 23.24 38.09
N ALA A 211 -64.00 22.27 37.25
CA ALA A 211 -63.02 22.50 36.18
C ALA A 211 -63.63 23.36 35.04
N PRO A 212 -62.83 24.07 34.22
CA PRO A 212 -63.35 25.07 33.27
C PRO A 212 -64.32 24.53 32.21
N PHE A 213 -64.17 23.26 31.83
CA PHE A 213 -65.07 22.60 30.88
C PHE A 213 -66.39 22.17 31.53
N GLU A 214 -66.38 21.73 32.80
CA GLU A 214 -67.56 21.21 33.53
C GLU A 214 -68.69 22.25 33.67
N LYS A 215 -68.41 23.55 33.55
CA LYS A 215 -69.42 24.63 33.68
C LYS A 215 -70.66 24.46 32.78
N LYS A 216 -70.54 23.75 31.65
CA LYS A 216 -71.68 23.45 30.75
C LYS A 216 -72.46 22.18 31.17
N ASP A 217 -71.80 21.23 31.83
CA ASP A 217 -72.36 19.91 32.17
C ASP A 217 -73.31 19.93 33.38
N PHE A 218 -73.23 20.99 34.21
CA PHE A 218 -74.09 21.18 35.38
C PHE A 218 -75.32 22.07 35.13
N ILE A 219 -75.57 22.49 33.88
CA ILE A 219 -76.75 23.29 33.51
C ILE A 219 -77.99 22.38 33.50
N GLY A 220 -78.93 22.62 34.42
CA GLY A 220 -80.20 21.87 34.50
C GLY A 220 -80.18 20.62 35.40
N LEU A 221 -79.09 20.36 36.12
CA LEU A 221 -79.03 19.29 37.14
C LEU A 221 -79.60 19.74 38.49
N ASP A 222 -80.17 18.80 39.26
CA ASP A 222 -80.56 19.01 40.65
C ASP A 222 -79.33 19.09 41.57
N LEU A 223 -78.95 20.33 41.90
CA LEU A 223 -77.82 20.64 42.76
C LEU A 223 -78.09 20.30 44.25
N GLU A 224 -79.34 20.15 44.67
CA GLU A 224 -79.72 19.84 46.05
C GLU A 224 -79.72 18.33 46.37
N SER A 225 -79.62 17.48 45.34
CA SER A 225 -79.59 16.03 45.48
C SER A 225 -78.50 15.53 46.44
N ARG A 226 -78.80 14.46 47.20
CA ARG A 226 -77.87 13.86 48.20
C ARG A 226 -76.50 13.49 47.61
N ASN A 227 -76.46 13.06 46.34
CA ASN A 227 -75.22 12.74 45.65
C ASN A 227 -74.45 14.01 45.24
N ASN A 228 -75.14 15.09 44.85
CA ASN A 228 -74.46 16.35 44.56
C ASN A 228 -73.92 17.02 45.82
N LYS A 229 -74.64 16.97 46.96
CA LYS A 229 -74.11 17.44 48.25
C LYS A 229 -72.85 16.68 48.68
N LYS A 230 -72.85 15.34 48.53
CA LYS A 230 -71.63 14.52 48.71
C LYS A 230 -70.50 14.92 47.75
N ARG A 231 -70.80 15.22 46.48
CA ARG A 231 -69.83 15.71 45.49
C ARG A 231 -69.21 17.04 45.92
N CYS A 232 -70.02 18.04 46.29
CA CYS A 232 -69.54 19.33 46.79
C CYS A 232 -68.57 19.14 47.97
N VAL A 233 -68.95 18.33 48.96
CA VAL A 233 -68.08 17.99 50.10
C VAL A 233 -66.79 17.32 49.63
N GLY A 234 -66.85 16.28 48.78
CA GLY A 234 -65.66 15.58 48.29
C GLY A 234 -64.67 16.49 47.54
N ARG A 235 -65.18 17.36 46.65
CA ARG A 235 -64.36 18.33 45.90
C ARG A 235 -63.75 19.39 46.82
N MET A 236 -64.52 19.86 47.81
CA MET A 236 -64.06 20.81 48.81
C MET A 236 -63.01 20.21 49.75
N THR A 237 -63.19 18.98 50.23
CA THR A 237 -62.18 18.28 51.05
C THR A 237 -60.89 18.05 50.27
N LYS A 238 -60.98 17.72 48.96
CA LYS A 238 -59.82 17.67 48.07
C LYS A 238 -59.11 19.04 48.02
N HIS A 239 -59.86 20.11 47.77
CA HIS A 239 -59.33 21.48 47.70
C HIS A 239 -58.68 21.95 49.01
N LEU A 240 -59.27 21.59 50.16
CA LEU A 240 -58.68 21.82 51.47
C LEU A 240 -57.37 21.04 51.66
N GLY A 241 -57.30 19.81 51.13
CA GLY A 241 -56.05 19.04 51.04
C GLY A 241 -54.96 19.78 50.27
N ASP A 242 -55.27 20.36 49.11
CA ASP A 242 -54.31 21.17 48.34
C ASP A 242 -53.83 22.41 49.13
N LEU A 243 -54.74 23.12 49.81
CA LEU A 243 -54.40 24.28 50.63
C LEU A 243 -53.55 23.90 51.87
N CYS A 244 -53.84 22.76 52.51
CA CYS A 244 -53.00 22.22 53.58
C CYS A 244 -51.59 21.87 53.08
N LEU A 245 -51.47 21.29 51.88
CA LEU A 245 -50.19 20.95 51.28
C LEU A 245 -49.35 22.22 50.98
N GLN A 246 -49.96 23.24 50.37
CA GLN A 246 -49.30 24.54 50.12
C GLN A 246 -48.99 25.34 51.40
N ALA A 247 -49.68 25.07 52.51
CA ALA A 247 -49.41 25.66 53.82
C ALA A 247 -48.37 24.88 54.66
N GLY A 248 -47.70 23.88 54.08
CA GLY A 248 -46.67 23.09 54.76
C GLY A 248 -47.21 22.05 55.76
N LEU A 249 -48.45 21.58 55.60
CA LEU A 249 -49.11 20.62 56.49
C LEU A 249 -49.37 19.26 55.78
N PRO A 250 -48.34 18.44 55.52
CA PRO A 250 -48.48 17.20 54.74
C PRO A 250 -49.36 16.13 55.42
N ALA A 251 -49.34 16.03 56.75
CA ALA A 251 -50.18 15.08 57.48
C ALA A 251 -51.68 15.39 57.31
N ASP A 252 -52.07 16.67 57.45
CA ASP A 252 -53.43 17.13 57.22
C ASP A 252 -53.84 16.98 55.75
N ALA A 253 -52.91 17.24 54.81
CA ALA A 253 -53.16 17.04 53.39
C ALA A 253 -53.48 15.57 53.07
N LEU A 254 -52.68 14.61 53.57
CA LEU A 254 -52.94 13.16 53.40
C LEU A 254 -54.31 12.75 53.95
N ASN A 255 -54.68 13.23 55.15
CA ASN A 255 -55.99 12.97 55.76
C ASN A 255 -57.15 13.49 54.89
N ASN A 256 -57.03 14.74 54.42
CA ASN A 256 -58.04 15.36 53.56
C ASN A 256 -58.16 14.64 52.20
N TYR A 257 -57.05 14.36 51.51
CA TYR A 257 -57.11 13.67 50.23
C TYR A 257 -57.65 12.23 50.34
N ASN A 258 -57.29 11.47 51.39
CA ASN A 258 -57.84 10.14 51.60
C ASN A 258 -59.36 10.19 51.87
N SER A 259 -59.82 11.13 52.71
CA SER A 259 -61.25 11.36 52.94
C SER A 259 -61.98 11.75 51.64
N ALA A 260 -61.40 12.67 50.86
CA ALA A 260 -61.96 13.11 49.59
C ALA A 260 -62.07 11.96 48.58
N ALA A 261 -61.04 11.13 48.44
CA ALA A 261 -61.04 9.99 47.53
C ALA A 261 -62.19 9.01 47.84
N ASN A 262 -62.38 8.65 49.12
CA ASN A 262 -63.48 7.77 49.54
C ASN A 262 -64.87 8.37 49.23
N ILE A 263 -65.04 9.69 49.44
CA ILE A 263 -66.31 10.38 49.14
C ILE A 263 -66.58 10.46 47.63
N LEU A 264 -65.57 10.84 46.84
CA LEU A 264 -65.67 11.03 45.40
C LEU A 264 -65.87 9.70 44.65
N GLN A 265 -65.21 8.63 45.10
CA GLN A 265 -65.43 7.27 44.59
C GLN A 265 -66.87 6.82 44.83
N ALA A 266 -67.45 7.09 46.01
CA ALA A 266 -68.83 6.75 46.34
C ALA A 266 -69.90 7.51 45.52
N VAL A 267 -69.53 8.57 44.78
CA VAL A 267 -70.41 9.31 43.86
C VAL A 267 -69.97 9.26 42.39
N ASN A 268 -69.01 8.39 42.05
CA ASN A 268 -68.44 8.20 40.71
C ASN A 268 -67.89 9.50 40.07
N ASP A 269 -67.34 10.42 40.86
CA ASP A 269 -66.70 11.64 40.35
C ASP A 269 -65.24 11.35 39.97
N TRP A 270 -65.04 10.74 38.80
CA TRP A 270 -63.74 10.21 38.38
C TRP A 270 -62.68 11.32 38.21
N LEU A 271 -63.04 12.47 37.65
CA LEU A 271 -62.11 13.59 37.41
C LEU A 271 -61.47 14.06 38.73
N TRP A 272 -62.31 14.33 39.74
CA TRP A 272 -61.84 14.83 41.04
C TRP A 272 -61.25 13.71 41.91
N LEU A 273 -61.69 12.46 41.74
CA LEU A 273 -61.03 11.30 42.35
C LEU A 273 -59.60 11.13 41.83
N GLY A 274 -59.36 11.31 40.52
CA GLY A 274 -58.03 11.33 39.93
C GLY A 274 -57.13 12.40 40.56
N ALA A 275 -57.68 13.60 40.78
CA ALA A 275 -56.95 14.70 41.43
C ALA A 275 -56.69 14.47 42.92
N ALA A 276 -57.58 13.75 43.64
CA ALA A 276 -57.32 13.33 45.01
C ALA A 276 -56.21 12.27 45.10
N TYR A 277 -56.18 11.31 44.16
CA TYR A 277 -55.08 10.35 44.04
C TYR A 277 -53.75 11.01 43.64
N GLU A 278 -53.76 11.98 42.71
CA GLU A 278 -52.55 12.76 42.38
C GLU A 278 -52.03 13.52 43.61
N GLY A 279 -52.92 14.13 44.40
CA GLY A 279 -52.58 14.83 45.64
C GLY A 279 -52.00 13.92 46.74
N LEU A 280 -52.56 12.72 46.93
CA LEU A 280 -51.98 11.69 47.83
C LEU A 280 -50.56 11.31 47.40
N CYS A 281 -50.36 11.05 46.10
CA CYS A 281 -49.06 10.72 45.56
C CYS A 281 -48.07 11.89 45.70
N ALA A 282 -48.47 13.11 45.35
CA ALA A 282 -47.62 14.29 45.46
C ALA A 282 -47.18 14.56 46.91
N THR A 283 -48.11 14.45 47.87
CA THR A 283 -47.79 14.60 49.29
C THR A 283 -46.87 13.49 49.80
N SER A 284 -47.11 12.24 49.39
CA SER A 284 -46.25 11.11 49.78
C SER A 284 -44.84 11.26 49.18
N VAL A 285 -44.74 11.76 47.94
CA VAL A 285 -43.45 12.02 47.26
C VAL A 285 -42.69 13.17 47.92
N LEU A 286 -43.37 14.24 48.33
CA LEU A 286 -42.77 15.37 49.05
C LEU A 286 -42.07 14.93 50.36
N VAL A 287 -42.67 13.97 51.08
CA VAL A 287 -42.14 13.47 52.35
C VAL A 287 -41.08 12.38 52.16
N LEU A 288 -41.27 11.46 51.21
CA LEU A 288 -40.34 10.32 51.00
C LEU A 288 -39.13 10.66 50.13
N TYR A 289 -39.26 11.61 49.18
CA TYR A 289 -38.22 11.97 48.22
C TYR A 289 -37.94 13.49 48.21
N PRO A 290 -37.61 14.12 49.36
CA PRO A 290 -37.42 15.58 49.45
C PRO A 290 -36.29 16.11 48.55
N ASN A 291 -35.36 15.24 48.13
CA ASN A 291 -34.27 15.55 47.20
C ASN A 291 -34.73 15.74 45.74
N MET A 292 -35.94 15.28 45.37
CA MET A 292 -36.54 15.57 44.06
C MET A 292 -37.08 17.01 43.95
N CYS A 293 -37.17 17.75 45.06
CA CYS A 293 -37.45 19.18 45.03
C CYS A 293 -36.35 19.90 44.23
N ARG A 294 -36.73 20.81 43.32
CA ARG A 294 -35.79 21.53 42.43
C ARG A 294 -34.66 22.18 43.24
N SER A 295 -33.48 21.58 43.25
CA SER A 295 -32.27 22.23 43.74
C SER A 295 -31.71 23.12 42.62
N LEU A 296 -31.44 24.38 42.94
CA LEU A 296 -30.75 25.27 42.01
C LEU A 296 -29.32 24.78 41.83
N PRO A 297 -28.83 24.56 40.59
CA PRO A 297 -27.43 24.26 40.38
C PRO A 297 -26.59 25.44 40.88
N LEU A 298 -25.73 25.17 41.86
CA LEU A 298 -24.71 26.13 42.32
C LEU A 298 -23.72 26.37 41.17
N GLN A 299 -23.94 27.41 40.38
CA GLN A 299 -22.91 27.90 39.46
C GLN A 299 -21.68 28.29 40.27
N ARG A 300 -20.64 27.45 40.21
CA ARG A 300 -19.27 27.90 40.45
C ARG A 300 -18.95 28.91 39.36
N ASN A 301 -18.53 30.12 39.76
CA ASN A 301 -18.18 31.20 38.84
C ASN A 301 -17.18 30.69 37.79
N SER A 302 -17.54 30.78 36.52
CA SER A 302 -16.72 30.38 35.38
C SER A 302 -15.67 31.45 35.04
N SER A 303 -14.68 31.59 35.91
CA SER A 303 -13.42 32.26 35.60
C SER A 303 -12.29 31.22 35.57
N LEU A 304 -12.25 30.40 34.51
CA LEU A 304 -11.11 29.64 34.00
C LEU A 304 -11.50 29.00 32.64
N GLN A 305 -10.52 28.79 31.76
CA GLN A 305 -10.73 28.64 30.31
C GLN A 305 -11.40 27.32 29.88
N GLU A 306 -12.25 27.38 28.84
CA GLU A 306 -12.74 26.21 28.12
C GLU A 306 -11.63 25.60 27.25
N GLY A 307 -11.43 24.29 27.34
CA GLY A 307 -10.37 23.62 26.58
C GLY A 307 -10.16 22.13 26.88
N SER A 308 -11.19 21.29 26.71
CA SER A 308 -11.09 19.87 26.24
C SER A 308 -12.30 19.02 26.66
N PRO A 309 -12.72 18.02 25.85
CA PRO A 309 -13.76 17.06 26.23
C PRO A 309 -13.15 15.81 26.89
N SER A 310 -13.22 15.71 28.23
CA SER A 310 -12.73 14.53 28.96
C SER A 310 -13.85 13.59 29.42
N LYS A 311 -13.67 12.30 29.13
CA LYS A 311 -14.55 11.17 29.47
C LYS A 311 -14.96 11.11 30.95
N GLN A 312 -16.13 10.51 31.18
CA GLN A 312 -16.67 10.13 32.49
C GLN A 312 -15.60 9.53 33.42
N ARG A 313 -15.46 10.10 34.63
CA ARG A 313 -14.95 9.40 35.80
C ARG A 313 -15.96 9.54 36.94
N ARG A 314 -16.49 8.41 37.42
CA ARG A 314 -17.10 8.32 38.75
C ARG A 314 -15.98 8.46 39.78
N GLY A 315 -16.17 9.30 40.81
CA GLY A 315 -15.18 9.42 41.89
C GLY A 315 -15.33 10.68 42.72
N SER A 316 -16.15 10.60 43.77
CA SER A 316 -15.98 11.28 45.06
C SER A 316 -15.46 12.74 45.09
N GLN A 317 -16.37 13.69 45.35
CA GLN A 317 -16.23 14.66 46.45
C GLN A 317 -17.61 15.25 46.76
N ALA A 318 -18.07 15.10 48.02
CA ALA A 318 -19.39 15.55 48.45
C ALA A 318 -19.31 16.98 49.04
N PRO A 319 -20.19 17.92 48.63
CA PRO A 319 -20.39 19.17 49.35
C PRO A 319 -21.61 19.09 50.28
N THR A 320 -21.41 19.41 51.56
CA THR A 320 -22.44 19.65 52.59
C THR A 320 -23.40 18.50 52.93
N VAL A 321 -23.52 18.21 54.23
CA VAL A 321 -24.39 17.15 54.77
C VAL A 321 -25.87 17.49 54.50
N LEU A 322 -26.47 16.80 53.54
CA LEU A 322 -27.92 16.72 53.39
C LEU A 322 -28.50 15.81 54.49
N PRO A 323 -29.74 16.05 54.97
CA PRO A 323 -30.42 15.12 55.86
C PRO A 323 -30.51 13.74 55.20
N SER A 324 -30.15 12.69 55.93
CA SER A 324 -30.49 11.32 55.52
C SER A 324 -32.00 11.21 55.36
N PRO A 325 -32.53 10.58 54.29
CA PRO A 325 -33.98 10.42 54.12
C PRO A 325 -34.56 9.70 55.35
N PRO A 326 -35.71 10.16 55.88
CA PRO A 326 -36.31 9.57 57.07
C PRO A 326 -36.68 8.11 56.80
N SER A 327 -36.50 7.23 57.80
CA SER A 327 -36.85 5.83 57.63
C SER A 327 -38.36 5.67 57.42
N ILE A 328 -38.74 4.85 56.45
CA ILE A 328 -40.12 4.71 55.98
C ILE A 328 -41.07 4.34 57.14
N ASP A 329 -40.61 3.51 58.07
CA ASP A 329 -41.38 3.08 59.25
C ASP A 329 -41.65 4.23 60.24
N MET A 330 -40.68 5.13 60.47
CA MET A 330 -40.87 6.31 61.30
C MET A 330 -41.87 7.28 60.68
N VAL A 331 -41.79 7.49 59.36
CA VAL A 331 -42.74 8.35 58.64
C VAL A 331 -44.14 7.76 58.73
N LYS A 332 -44.30 6.46 58.46
CA LYS A 332 -45.60 5.77 58.48
C LYS A 332 -46.25 5.76 59.87
N ALA A 333 -45.47 5.72 60.94
CA ALA A 333 -45.96 5.86 62.31
C ALA A 333 -46.53 7.28 62.59
N SER A 334 -45.95 8.31 61.99
CA SER A 334 -46.42 9.71 62.12
C SER A 334 -47.55 10.09 61.14
N MET A 335 -47.62 9.42 59.98
CA MET A 335 -48.55 9.73 58.89
C MET A 335 -49.18 8.43 58.34
N PRO A 336 -50.29 7.94 58.92
CA PRO A 336 -50.82 6.60 58.64
C PRO A 336 -51.43 6.44 57.23
N HIS A 337 -51.65 7.53 56.50
CA HIS A 337 -52.17 7.55 55.13
C HIS A 337 -51.10 7.82 54.06
N ILE A 338 -49.81 7.81 54.42
CA ILE A 338 -48.73 7.94 53.44
C ILE A 338 -48.65 6.70 52.52
N LEU A 339 -48.51 6.92 51.22
CA LEU A 339 -48.39 5.84 50.24
C LEU A 339 -46.94 5.33 50.19
N LEU A 340 -46.78 4.00 50.21
CA LEU A 340 -45.49 3.35 49.94
C LEU A 340 -45.08 3.48 48.46
N PRO A 341 -43.79 3.30 48.10
CA PRO A 341 -43.30 3.51 46.73
C PRO A 341 -44.11 2.80 45.63
N GLU A 342 -44.49 1.54 45.85
CA GLU A 342 -45.32 0.75 44.91
C GLU A 342 -46.76 1.27 44.81
N GLU A 343 -47.31 1.75 45.91
CA GLU A 343 -48.68 2.30 45.99
C GLU A 343 -48.77 3.65 45.27
N ILE A 344 -47.71 4.49 45.34
CA ILE A 344 -47.61 5.76 44.59
C ILE A 344 -47.78 5.49 43.09
N SER A 345 -47.04 4.52 42.54
CA SER A 345 -47.13 4.18 41.10
C SER A 345 -48.51 3.60 40.72
N LYS A 346 -49.12 2.79 41.61
CA LYS A 346 -50.50 2.30 41.41
C LYS A 346 -51.50 3.45 41.38
N ARG A 347 -51.47 4.35 42.36
CA ARG A 347 -52.41 5.49 42.48
C ARG A 347 -52.21 6.53 41.37
N TYR A 348 -50.98 6.79 40.92
CA TYR A 348 -50.74 7.61 39.73
C TYR A 348 -51.32 6.97 38.47
N ARG A 349 -51.23 5.64 38.31
CA ARG A 349 -51.84 4.93 37.17
C ARG A 349 -53.37 5.03 37.20
N GLU A 350 -53.98 4.88 38.38
CA GLU A 350 -55.42 5.09 38.58
C GLU A 350 -55.84 6.53 38.26
N ALA A 351 -55.08 7.54 38.70
CA ALA A 351 -55.32 8.95 38.39
C ALA A 351 -55.27 9.24 36.88
N ILE A 352 -54.23 8.77 36.18
CA ILE A 352 -54.08 8.92 34.72
C ILE A 352 -55.25 8.26 33.97
N VAL A 353 -55.65 7.05 34.37
CA VAL A 353 -56.84 6.35 33.80
C VAL A 353 -58.16 7.04 34.14
N HIS A 354 -58.21 7.87 35.19
CA HIS A 354 -59.38 8.70 35.48
C HIS A 354 -59.39 9.98 34.65
N TYR A 355 -58.24 10.60 34.41
CA TYR A 355 -58.10 11.77 33.52
C TYR A 355 -58.40 11.42 32.05
N SER A 356 -57.94 10.27 31.57
CA SER A 356 -58.16 9.84 30.17
C SER A 356 -59.62 9.58 29.79
N LYS A 357 -60.54 9.56 30.77
CA LYS A 357 -61.99 9.54 30.52
C LYS A 357 -62.55 10.88 30.01
N TYR A 358 -61.79 11.97 30.11
CA TYR A 358 -62.26 13.33 29.83
C TYR A 358 -61.37 13.99 28.76
N GLN A 359 -61.93 14.20 27.56
CA GLN A 359 -61.19 14.76 26.42
C GLN A 359 -60.47 16.08 26.74
N TYR A 360 -61.13 17.00 27.46
CA TYR A 360 -60.56 18.29 27.84
C TYR A 360 -59.53 18.23 28.99
N ALA A 361 -59.30 17.05 29.59
CA ALA A 361 -58.31 16.84 30.64
C ALA A 361 -56.99 16.21 30.14
N GLY A 362 -56.84 15.96 28.82
CA GLY A 362 -55.66 15.28 28.27
C GLY A 362 -54.30 15.99 28.51
N ILE A 363 -54.31 17.29 28.82
CA ILE A 363 -53.11 18.01 29.27
C ILE A 363 -52.78 17.69 30.74
N ILE A 364 -53.79 17.59 31.60
CA ILE A 364 -53.62 17.10 32.98
C ILE A 364 -53.11 15.64 32.97
N GLU A 365 -53.66 14.80 32.08
CA GLU A 365 -53.20 13.42 31.85
C GLU A 365 -51.72 13.37 31.42
N THR A 366 -51.32 14.26 30.50
CA THR A 366 -49.94 14.37 30.03
C THR A 366 -48.98 14.79 31.15
N GLU A 367 -49.32 15.84 31.90
CA GLU A 367 -48.49 16.32 33.02
C GLU A 367 -48.41 15.31 34.17
N ALA A 368 -49.53 14.66 34.53
CA ALA A 368 -49.54 13.61 35.53
C ALA A 368 -48.68 12.40 35.11
N SER A 369 -48.68 12.06 33.81
CA SER A 369 -47.79 11.04 33.26
C SER A 369 -46.32 11.42 33.35
N PHE A 370 -45.95 12.68 33.06
CA PHE A 370 -44.56 13.14 33.23
C PHE A 370 -44.13 13.18 34.71
N LYS A 371 -45.00 13.58 35.65
CA LYS A 371 -44.75 13.46 37.09
C LYS A 371 -44.51 12.01 37.50
N ALA A 372 -45.40 11.10 37.08
CA ALA A 372 -45.27 9.66 37.35
C ALA A 372 -43.97 9.07 36.77
N THR A 373 -43.55 9.49 35.56
CA THR A 373 -42.25 9.13 34.98
C THR A 373 -41.10 9.62 35.85
N ARG A 374 -41.07 10.90 36.25
CA ARG A 374 -40.00 11.46 37.12
C ARG A 374 -39.89 10.71 38.44
N ILE A 375 -41.00 10.38 39.08
CA ILE A 375 -41.04 9.55 40.31
C ILE A 375 -40.53 8.13 40.03
N SER A 376 -40.96 7.52 38.92
CA SER A 376 -40.51 6.18 38.53
C SER A 376 -39.01 6.11 38.28
N ILE A 377 -38.39 7.19 37.79
CA ILE A 377 -36.94 7.29 37.59
C ILE A 377 -36.21 7.32 38.95
N GLU A 378 -36.67 8.15 39.90
CA GLU A 378 -36.11 8.18 41.27
C GLU A 378 -36.24 6.81 41.97
N GLN A 379 -37.38 6.13 41.77
CA GLN A 379 -37.63 4.76 42.24
C GLN A 379 -36.85 3.68 41.45
N ASN A 380 -35.99 4.05 40.49
CA ASN A 380 -35.25 3.15 39.59
C ASN A 380 -36.15 2.17 38.79
N CYS A 381 -37.44 2.47 38.64
CA CYS A 381 -38.47 1.67 37.98
C CYS A 381 -38.60 2.00 36.48
N THR A 382 -37.52 1.78 35.71
CA THR A 382 -37.39 2.22 34.31
C THR A 382 -38.50 1.71 33.37
N LEU A 383 -39.00 0.49 33.56
CA LEU A 383 -40.11 -0.05 32.77
C LEU A 383 -41.43 0.70 33.01
N GLN A 384 -41.70 1.11 34.26
CA GLN A 384 -42.87 1.91 34.60
C GLN A 384 -42.74 3.32 34.01
N ALA A 385 -41.56 3.95 34.18
CA ALA A 385 -41.22 5.23 33.57
C ALA A 385 -41.47 5.24 32.04
N ALA A 386 -41.01 4.21 31.34
CA ALA A 386 -41.20 4.05 29.90
C ALA A 386 -42.67 3.81 29.50
N SER A 387 -43.47 3.15 30.35
CA SER A 387 -44.90 2.93 30.11
C SER A 387 -45.71 4.22 30.20
N TYR A 388 -45.45 5.07 31.22
CA TYR A 388 -46.10 6.38 31.33
C TYR A 388 -45.76 7.28 30.12
N LEU A 389 -44.50 7.31 29.68
CA LEU A 389 -44.11 8.07 28.49
C LEU A 389 -44.74 7.52 27.19
N ASN A 390 -44.92 6.20 27.08
CA ASN A 390 -45.58 5.61 25.92
C ASN A 390 -47.05 6.02 25.82
N ASN A 391 -47.75 6.13 26.96
CA ASN A 391 -49.11 6.68 27.01
C ASN A 391 -49.10 8.14 26.53
N VAL A 392 -48.18 8.98 27.01
CA VAL A 392 -48.05 10.37 26.55
C VAL A 392 -47.95 10.46 25.03
N VAL A 393 -47.17 9.61 24.36
CA VAL A 393 -47.04 9.64 22.88
C VAL A 393 -48.38 9.41 22.17
N LEU A 394 -49.31 8.66 22.76
CA LEU A 394 -50.62 8.34 22.19
C LEU A 394 -51.68 9.44 22.41
N ILE A 395 -51.49 10.37 23.35
CA ILE A 395 -52.48 11.43 23.64
C ILE A 395 -52.50 12.45 22.49
N ASN A 396 -53.55 12.39 21.65
CA ASN A 396 -53.72 13.32 20.54
C ASN A 396 -54.36 14.63 21.03
N LEU A 397 -53.60 15.73 20.96
CA LEU A 397 -53.99 17.05 21.47
C LEU A 397 -53.78 18.11 20.39
N THR A 398 -54.71 19.07 20.30
CA THR A 398 -54.61 20.25 19.43
C THR A 398 -53.67 21.29 20.04
N LEU A 399 -52.37 21.01 19.99
CA LEU A 399 -51.29 21.87 20.47
C LEU A 399 -50.75 22.77 19.35
N SER A 400 -50.20 23.94 19.72
CA SER A 400 -49.33 24.73 18.84
C SER A 400 -48.06 23.96 18.46
N GLU A 401 -47.34 24.39 17.42
CA GLU A 401 -46.07 23.73 17.06
C GLU A 401 -44.99 23.93 18.14
N GLN A 402 -44.99 25.05 18.88
CA GLN A 402 -44.08 25.26 20.02
C GLN A 402 -44.35 24.26 21.15
N GLU A 403 -45.60 24.12 21.59
CA GLU A 403 -45.96 23.14 22.62
C GLU A 403 -45.65 21.70 22.17
N LYS A 404 -45.72 21.39 20.87
CA LYS A 404 -45.27 20.10 20.33
C LYS A 404 -43.76 19.93 20.41
N ILE A 405 -42.97 20.96 20.10
CA ILE A 405 -41.52 20.96 20.25
C ILE A 405 -41.17 20.68 21.71
N ASP A 406 -41.71 21.47 22.65
CA ASP A 406 -41.43 21.35 24.09
C ASP A 406 -41.82 19.97 24.64
N ARG A 407 -42.95 19.39 24.16
CA ARG A 407 -43.39 18.03 24.50
C ARG A 407 -42.39 16.97 24.03
N PHE A 408 -41.91 17.06 22.79
CA PHE A 408 -40.98 16.08 22.23
C PHE A 408 -39.57 16.22 22.79
N THR A 409 -39.12 17.44 23.11
CA THR A 409 -37.88 17.68 23.85
C THR A 409 -37.95 17.09 25.26
N THR A 410 -39.02 17.39 26.02
CA THR A 410 -39.22 16.79 27.36
C THR A 410 -39.27 15.26 27.32
N LEU A 411 -39.94 14.67 26.32
CA LEU A 411 -39.91 13.22 26.09
C LEU A 411 -38.49 12.70 25.84
N SER A 412 -37.68 13.44 25.08
CA SER A 412 -36.29 13.09 24.80
C SER A 412 -35.44 13.09 26.07
N ASP A 413 -35.52 14.16 26.86
CA ASP A 413 -34.76 14.31 28.10
C ASP A 413 -35.12 13.23 29.12
N LEU A 414 -36.42 12.95 29.29
CA LEU A 414 -36.88 11.88 30.17
C LEU A 414 -36.44 10.50 29.68
N TYR A 415 -36.57 10.17 28.39
CA TYR A 415 -36.03 8.89 27.87
C TYR A 415 -34.50 8.78 28.02
N THR A 416 -33.78 9.89 27.90
CA THR A 416 -32.31 9.93 28.10
C THR A 416 -31.94 9.67 29.56
N SER A 417 -32.69 10.23 30.51
CA SER A 417 -32.40 10.11 31.95
C SER A 417 -32.36 8.67 32.49
N PHE A 418 -33.03 7.73 31.82
CA PHE A 418 -32.97 6.29 32.15
C PHE A 418 -32.40 5.41 31.01
N GLY A 419 -31.65 6.00 30.06
CA GLY A 419 -30.83 5.27 29.08
C GLY A 419 -31.58 4.68 27.89
N PHE A 420 -32.75 5.21 27.53
CA PHE A 420 -33.55 4.76 26.37
C PHE A 420 -33.22 5.58 25.11
N ASP A 421 -31.93 5.75 24.80
CA ASP A 421 -31.36 6.68 23.82
C ASP A 421 -32.05 6.69 22.45
N ARG A 422 -32.48 5.52 21.95
CA ARG A 422 -33.16 5.41 20.65
C ARG A 422 -34.56 6.04 20.67
N LYS A 423 -35.30 5.89 21.77
CA LYS A 423 -36.60 6.57 21.95
C LYS A 423 -36.40 8.07 22.17
N ALA A 424 -35.37 8.45 22.92
CA ALA A 424 -35.00 9.85 23.11
C ALA A 424 -34.69 10.54 21.76
N SER A 425 -33.82 9.94 20.95
CA SER A 425 -33.44 10.44 19.63
C SER A 425 -34.59 10.43 18.62
N PHE A 426 -35.53 9.48 18.73
CA PHE A 426 -36.78 9.51 17.97
C PHE A 426 -37.62 10.74 18.32
N CYS A 427 -37.86 11.01 19.61
CA CYS A 427 -38.57 12.21 20.04
C CYS A 427 -37.83 13.49 19.62
N LEU A 428 -36.51 13.54 19.75
CA LEU A 428 -35.68 14.69 19.37
C LEU A 428 -35.75 14.99 17.86
N ARG A 429 -35.74 13.96 17.01
CA ARG A 429 -35.97 14.10 15.56
C ARG A 429 -37.37 14.62 15.23
N PHE A 430 -38.39 14.20 15.99
CA PHE A 430 -39.73 14.78 15.87
C PHE A 430 -39.78 16.25 16.32
N ALA A 431 -39.10 16.64 17.40
CA ALA A 431 -38.96 18.05 17.80
C ALA A 431 -38.28 18.87 16.69
N ALA A 432 -37.17 18.37 16.13
CA ALA A 432 -36.44 19.01 15.04
C ALA A 432 -37.35 19.32 13.83
N THR A 433 -38.07 18.31 13.32
CA THR A 433 -38.97 18.51 12.16
C THR A 433 -40.12 19.48 12.44
N ARG A 434 -40.52 19.70 13.69
CA ARG A 434 -41.55 20.68 14.06
C ARG A 434 -41.08 22.13 13.91
N HIS A 435 -39.78 22.41 14.08
CA HIS A 435 -39.23 23.74 13.81
C HIS A 435 -39.42 24.17 12.35
N VAL A 436 -39.53 23.24 11.40
CA VAL A 436 -39.67 23.52 9.95
C VAL A 436 -41.01 23.04 9.37
N SER A 437 -41.97 22.75 10.25
CA SER A 437 -43.35 22.38 9.91
C SER A 437 -44.06 23.50 9.15
N GLN A 438 -44.88 23.15 8.16
CA GLN A 438 -45.70 24.13 7.41
C GLN A 438 -46.67 24.93 8.31
N ASN A 439 -46.98 24.40 9.50
CA ASN A 439 -47.85 25.04 10.49
C ASN A 439 -47.09 25.97 11.45
N ASN A 440 -45.75 26.03 11.37
CA ASN A 440 -44.96 26.95 12.19
C ASN A 440 -44.80 28.30 11.45
N PRO A 441 -45.28 29.43 11.99
CA PRO A 441 -45.13 30.74 11.36
C PRO A 441 -43.67 31.22 11.24
N ASN A 442 -42.78 30.73 12.11
CA ASN A 442 -41.37 31.13 12.18
C ASN A 442 -40.45 29.90 12.00
N PRO A 443 -40.22 29.43 10.76
CA PRO A 443 -39.45 28.21 10.53
C PRO A 443 -37.95 28.38 10.84
N ASP A 444 -37.41 27.51 11.71
CA ASP A 444 -36.00 27.53 12.12
C ASP A 444 -35.25 26.29 11.62
N TRP A 445 -34.53 26.46 10.51
CA TRP A 445 -33.72 25.40 9.91
C TRP A 445 -32.42 25.12 10.67
N GLN A 446 -31.87 26.10 11.39
CA GLN A 446 -30.64 25.93 12.17
C GLN A 446 -30.91 25.04 13.39
N GLN A 447 -31.99 25.32 14.13
CA GLN A 447 -32.36 24.51 15.29
C GLN A 447 -32.86 23.12 14.88
N CYS A 448 -33.56 23.00 13.75
CA CYS A 448 -33.88 21.72 13.13
C CYS A 448 -32.60 20.87 12.88
N TYR A 449 -31.57 21.46 12.27
CA TYR A 449 -30.30 20.78 12.03
C TYR A 449 -29.59 20.38 13.33
N ASN A 450 -29.50 21.29 14.31
CA ASN A 450 -28.85 21.05 15.60
C ASN A 450 -29.47 19.86 16.35
N LEU A 451 -30.81 19.82 16.42
CA LEU A 451 -31.54 18.75 17.11
C LEU A 451 -31.46 17.41 16.35
N MET A 452 -31.49 17.41 15.02
CA MET A 452 -31.23 16.19 14.23
C MET A 452 -29.80 15.67 14.39
N LEU A 453 -28.81 16.57 14.46
CA LEU A 453 -27.41 16.20 14.67
C LEU A 453 -27.23 15.50 16.03
N GLN A 454 -27.84 16.01 17.09
CA GLN A 454 -27.87 15.36 18.41
C GLN A 454 -28.54 13.97 18.36
N ALA A 455 -29.64 13.84 17.61
CA ALA A 455 -30.40 12.60 17.49
C ALA A 455 -29.65 11.46 16.77
N THR A 456 -28.61 11.74 15.97
CA THR A 456 -27.85 10.70 15.23
C THR A 456 -27.36 9.55 16.12
N SER A 457 -26.88 9.88 17.32
CA SER A 457 -26.28 8.96 18.29
C SER A 457 -27.20 7.80 18.72
N GLY A 458 -28.49 8.07 18.98
CA GLY A 458 -29.47 7.03 19.37
C GLY A 458 -29.85 6.08 18.24
N PHE A 459 -29.59 6.45 16.98
CA PHE A 459 -29.72 5.58 15.80
C PHE A 459 -28.42 4.83 15.45
N LYS A 460 -27.40 4.91 16.32
CA LYS A 460 -26.05 4.35 16.13
C LYS A 460 -25.36 4.84 14.85
N LEU A 461 -25.67 6.07 14.45
CA LEU A 461 -25.03 6.80 13.36
C LEU A 461 -23.95 7.70 13.96
N SER A 462 -22.67 7.37 13.74
CA SER A 462 -21.56 8.31 13.91
C SER A 462 -21.33 9.03 12.58
N LEU A 463 -21.00 10.33 12.62
CA LEU A 463 -20.60 11.08 11.42
C LEU A 463 -19.08 10.99 11.16
N ASP A 464 -18.34 10.20 11.94
CA ASP A 464 -16.99 9.78 11.60
C ASP A 464 -17.04 8.52 10.70
N PRO A 465 -16.51 8.55 9.46
CA PRO A 465 -16.44 7.36 8.63
C PRO A 465 -15.65 6.20 9.25
N VAL A 466 -14.70 6.48 10.16
CA VAL A 466 -13.90 5.44 10.85
C VAL A 466 -14.75 4.63 11.82
N ASP A 467 -15.79 5.24 12.41
CA ASP A 467 -16.76 4.56 13.28
C ASP A 467 -17.82 3.74 12.51
N MET A 468 -17.86 3.89 11.18
CA MET A 468 -18.86 3.27 10.30
C MET A 468 -18.21 2.34 9.25
N PRO A 469 -17.48 1.28 9.68
CA PRO A 469 -16.79 0.39 8.76
C PRO A 469 -17.77 -0.44 7.90
N PRO A 470 -17.42 -0.72 6.64
CA PRO A 470 -18.26 -1.53 5.77
C PRO A 470 -18.44 -2.94 6.35
N GLY A 471 -19.68 -3.44 6.36
CA GLY A 471 -20.05 -4.74 6.92
C GLY A 471 -20.43 -4.73 8.42
N GLY A 472 -20.18 -3.64 9.15
CA GLY A 472 -20.63 -3.52 10.54
C GLY A 472 -22.14 -3.29 10.65
N GLN A 473 -22.91 -4.27 11.14
CA GLN A 473 -24.36 -4.10 11.44
C GLN A 473 -24.59 -3.22 12.69
N ARG A 474 -24.22 -1.94 12.62
CA ARG A 474 -24.50 -0.92 13.64
C ARG A 474 -25.82 -0.23 13.32
N GLY A 475 -26.93 -0.70 13.92
CA GLY A 475 -28.25 -0.08 13.74
C GLY A 475 -28.98 -0.53 12.47
N TRP A 476 -29.87 0.33 11.94
CA TRP A 476 -30.70 0.06 10.77
C TRP A 476 -30.30 0.98 9.61
N PRO A 477 -29.62 0.49 8.55
CA PRO A 477 -29.13 1.33 7.45
C PRO A 477 -30.21 2.18 6.79
N ALA A 478 -31.42 1.64 6.57
CA ALA A 478 -32.54 2.40 6.00
C ALA A 478 -32.92 3.64 6.83
N ILE A 479 -32.88 3.55 8.16
CA ILE A 479 -33.16 4.69 9.06
C ILE A 479 -31.99 5.67 9.05
N GLN A 480 -30.75 5.18 8.97
CA GLN A 480 -29.55 6.01 8.92
C GLN A 480 -29.47 6.81 7.62
N ILE A 481 -29.71 6.17 6.47
CA ILE A 481 -29.84 6.82 5.15
C ILE A 481 -30.92 7.90 5.20
N GLN A 482 -32.09 7.61 5.79
CA GLN A 482 -33.16 8.60 5.95
C GLN A 482 -32.71 9.83 6.75
N ILE A 483 -32.02 9.64 7.89
CA ILE A 483 -31.54 10.73 8.74
C ILE A 483 -30.45 11.54 8.04
N ILE A 484 -29.53 10.89 7.31
CA ILE A 484 -28.50 11.60 6.54
C ILE A 484 -29.15 12.43 5.43
N ASN A 485 -30.16 11.89 4.74
CA ASN A 485 -30.93 12.63 3.72
C ASN A 485 -31.71 13.82 4.32
N GLU A 486 -32.23 13.70 5.55
CA GLU A 486 -32.86 14.80 6.28
C GLU A 486 -31.84 15.88 6.70
N LEU A 487 -30.62 15.49 7.12
CA LEU A 487 -29.51 16.42 7.36
C LEU A 487 -29.06 17.13 6.08
N VAL A 488 -28.98 16.42 4.94
CA VAL A 488 -28.69 16.98 3.60
C VAL A 488 -29.77 17.98 3.18
N ALA A 489 -31.05 17.64 3.33
CA ALA A 489 -32.17 18.51 2.98
C ALA A 489 -32.18 19.78 3.85
N THR A 490 -31.88 19.64 5.14
CA THR A 490 -31.85 20.74 6.11
C THR A 490 -30.66 21.66 5.87
N ALA A 491 -29.44 21.12 5.65
CA ALA A 491 -28.25 21.90 5.30
C ALA A 491 -28.44 22.71 4.00
N ASN A 492 -29.09 22.14 2.99
CA ASN A 492 -29.47 22.86 1.77
C ASN A 492 -30.44 24.02 2.04
N ARG A 493 -31.45 23.81 2.89
CA ARG A 493 -32.43 24.84 3.25
C ARG A 493 -31.84 25.96 4.12
N MET A 494 -30.80 25.66 4.89
CA MET A 494 -29.97 26.64 5.61
C MET A 494 -29.05 27.45 4.68
N GLY A 495 -28.91 27.07 3.40
CA GLY A 495 -27.97 27.71 2.49
C GLY A 495 -26.50 27.39 2.78
N ASN A 496 -26.21 26.25 3.44
CA ASN A 496 -24.84 25.82 3.75
C ASN A 496 -24.39 24.66 2.84
N PRO A 497 -23.87 24.93 1.62
CA PRO A 497 -23.47 23.90 0.67
C PRO A 497 -22.30 23.05 1.17
N ALA A 498 -21.42 23.58 2.04
CA ALA A 498 -20.30 22.83 2.61
C ALA A 498 -20.78 21.62 3.44
N LEU A 499 -21.81 21.82 4.28
CA LEU A 499 -22.44 20.74 5.05
C LEU A 499 -23.19 19.75 4.16
N THR A 500 -23.89 20.24 3.14
CA THR A 500 -24.55 19.35 2.16
C THR A 500 -23.53 18.47 1.44
N THR A 501 -22.47 19.06 0.86
CA THR A 501 -21.38 18.33 0.20
C THR A 501 -20.75 17.32 1.16
N ARG A 502 -20.54 17.69 2.44
CA ARG A 502 -19.99 16.77 3.44
C ARG A 502 -20.91 15.58 3.73
N HIS A 503 -22.20 15.81 3.95
CA HIS A 503 -23.16 14.74 4.26
C HIS A 503 -23.43 13.81 3.08
N LEU A 504 -23.51 14.34 1.86
CA LEU A 504 -23.59 13.54 0.63
C LEU A 504 -22.33 12.70 0.41
N THR A 505 -21.14 13.27 0.63
CA THR A 505 -19.86 12.53 0.58
C THR A 505 -19.83 11.41 1.62
N PHE A 506 -20.24 11.70 2.86
CA PHE A 506 -20.33 10.74 3.95
C PHE A 506 -21.30 9.58 3.60
N LEU A 507 -22.46 9.89 3.01
CA LEU A 507 -23.45 8.91 2.58
C LEU A 507 -22.89 7.94 1.52
N LEU A 508 -22.22 8.48 0.49
CA LEU A 508 -21.57 7.67 -0.57
C LEU A 508 -20.31 6.92 -0.08
N GLN A 509 -19.69 7.35 1.02
CA GLN A 509 -18.58 6.62 1.63
C GLN A 509 -19.06 5.44 2.48
N THR A 510 -20.01 5.69 3.41
CA THR A 510 -20.36 4.73 4.47
C THR A 510 -21.57 3.85 4.16
N MET A 511 -22.54 4.37 3.39
CA MET A 511 -23.79 3.64 3.10
C MET A 511 -23.83 3.05 1.69
N TYR A 512 -22.76 3.15 0.90
CA TYR A 512 -22.71 2.75 -0.51
C TYR A 512 -23.32 1.35 -0.80
N ASN A 513 -22.97 0.36 0.02
CA ASN A 513 -23.41 -1.02 -0.12
C ASN A 513 -24.90 -1.23 0.24
N HIS A 514 -25.53 -0.28 0.92
CA HIS A 514 -26.95 -0.29 1.30
C HIS A 514 -27.84 0.54 0.35
N LEU A 515 -27.25 1.37 -0.52
CA LEU A 515 -27.97 2.16 -1.52
C LEU A 515 -28.24 1.33 -2.79
N THR A 516 -29.42 1.50 -3.37
CA THR A 516 -29.77 0.97 -4.70
C THR A 516 -29.01 1.70 -5.82
N GLN A 517 -28.93 1.11 -7.02
CA GLN A 517 -28.19 1.70 -8.14
C GLN A 517 -28.79 3.05 -8.59
N ASN A 518 -30.11 3.24 -8.46
CA ASN A 518 -30.77 4.52 -8.72
C ASN A 518 -30.41 5.57 -7.66
N GLU A 519 -30.49 5.23 -6.36
CA GLU A 519 -30.10 6.15 -5.29
C GLU A 519 -28.63 6.57 -5.40
N ARG A 520 -27.72 5.63 -5.72
CA ARG A 520 -26.30 5.95 -5.97
C ARG A 520 -26.12 6.96 -7.08
N LYS A 521 -26.85 6.79 -8.20
CA LYS A 521 -26.83 7.72 -9.34
C LYS A 521 -27.34 9.10 -8.91
N ASP A 522 -28.50 9.16 -8.27
CA ASP A 522 -29.17 10.42 -7.93
C ASP A 522 -28.38 11.20 -6.87
N ILE A 523 -27.85 10.51 -5.84
CA ILE A 523 -26.98 11.10 -4.80
C ILE A 523 -25.65 11.57 -5.41
N ALA A 524 -25.05 10.82 -6.34
CA ALA A 524 -23.81 11.23 -7.01
C ALA A 524 -24.00 12.45 -7.93
N LEU A 525 -25.14 12.54 -8.63
CA LEU A 525 -25.52 13.71 -9.42
C LEU A 525 -25.83 14.92 -8.53
N GLN A 526 -26.54 14.71 -7.41
CA GLN A 526 -26.78 15.77 -6.42
C GLN A 526 -25.47 16.30 -5.84
N LEU A 527 -24.54 15.42 -5.48
CA LEU A 527 -23.20 15.80 -5.01
C LEU A 527 -22.46 16.62 -6.06
N LYS A 528 -22.43 16.17 -7.32
CA LYS A 528 -21.79 16.86 -8.45
C LYS A 528 -22.37 18.26 -8.70
N ASN A 529 -23.65 18.48 -8.40
CA ASN A 529 -24.31 19.78 -8.58
C ASN A 529 -24.04 20.71 -7.40
N VAL A 530 -24.10 20.22 -6.15
CA VAL A 530 -23.87 21.04 -4.95
C VAL A 530 -22.39 21.41 -4.81
N SER A 531 -21.48 20.53 -5.19
CA SER A 531 -20.03 20.76 -5.12
C SER A 531 -19.53 21.88 -6.04
N GLN A 532 -20.32 22.29 -7.05
CA GLN A 532 -20.05 23.49 -7.86
C GLN A 532 -20.17 24.79 -7.05
N GLN A 533 -20.94 24.79 -5.96
CA GLN A 533 -21.08 25.94 -5.06
C GLN A 533 -20.01 25.94 -3.97
N CYS A 534 -19.66 24.75 -3.46
CA CYS A 534 -18.62 24.58 -2.46
C CYS A 534 -17.94 23.21 -2.64
N GLU A 535 -16.68 23.24 -3.07
CA GLU A 535 -15.86 22.05 -3.28
C GLU A 535 -15.68 21.27 -1.96
N GLY A 536 -15.78 19.94 -2.04
CA GLY A 536 -15.61 19.08 -0.87
C GLY A 536 -14.13 18.93 -0.49
N ALA A 537 -13.68 19.63 0.56
CA ALA A 537 -12.33 19.47 1.10
C ALA A 537 -12.22 18.29 2.09
N PRO A 538 -11.07 17.57 2.16
CA PRO A 538 -10.84 16.45 3.07
C PRO A 538 -10.41 16.92 4.48
N VAL A 539 -11.03 17.99 4.99
CA VAL A 539 -10.70 18.68 6.25
C VAL A 539 -11.94 18.68 7.17
N PRO A 540 -11.83 18.53 8.50
CA PRO A 540 -12.98 18.66 9.39
C PRO A 540 -13.71 20.01 9.21
N LEU A 541 -15.04 20.02 9.30
CA LEU A 541 -15.82 21.27 9.35
C LEU A 541 -16.15 21.57 10.81
N VAL A 542 -16.02 22.83 11.23
CA VAL A 542 -16.38 23.28 12.58
C VAL A 542 -17.66 24.11 12.47
N LEU A 543 -18.68 23.75 13.25
CA LEU A 543 -19.93 24.50 13.36
C LEU A 543 -19.80 25.62 14.41
N ASP A 544 -20.66 26.64 14.31
CA ASP A 544 -20.74 27.74 15.30
C ASP A 544 -21.06 27.25 16.74
N SER A 545 -21.63 26.04 16.87
CA SER A 545 -21.86 25.36 18.13
C SER A 545 -20.60 24.73 18.75
N GLY A 546 -19.44 24.85 18.11
CA GLY A 546 -18.19 24.14 18.46
C GLY A 546 -18.16 22.67 18.05
N THR A 547 -19.22 22.14 17.43
CA THR A 547 -19.28 20.74 16.99
C THR A 547 -18.46 20.53 15.72
N VAL A 548 -17.57 19.54 15.73
CA VAL A 548 -16.71 19.20 14.60
C VAL A 548 -17.31 18.04 13.79
N ILE A 549 -17.52 18.24 12.49
CA ILE A 549 -17.94 17.22 11.53
C ILE A 549 -16.68 16.64 10.84
N PRO A 550 -16.37 15.34 11.00
CA PRO A 550 -15.18 14.71 10.42
C PRO A 550 -15.09 14.80 8.89
N PRO A 551 -13.89 14.63 8.29
CA PRO A 551 -13.72 14.58 6.85
C PRO A 551 -14.23 13.26 6.26
N ALA A 552 -15.01 13.35 5.18
CA ALA A 552 -15.45 12.22 4.38
C ALA A 552 -14.72 12.20 3.03
N ASN A 553 -14.51 11.00 2.46
CA ASN A 553 -13.73 10.76 1.25
C ASN A 553 -14.44 9.73 0.35
N LEU A 554 -14.42 9.92 -0.96
CA LEU A 554 -15.04 9.02 -1.95
C LEU A 554 -14.20 7.75 -2.20
N LEU A 555 -14.10 6.88 -1.20
CA LEU A 555 -13.33 5.61 -1.29
C LEU A 555 -13.92 4.59 -2.29
N ASN A 556 -15.20 4.73 -2.63
CA ASN A 556 -15.94 3.83 -3.52
C ASN A 556 -16.07 4.38 -4.96
N ILE A 557 -15.70 5.64 -5.21
CA ILE A 557 -15.98 6.36 -6.46
C ILE A 557 -14.73 7.19 -6.87
N PRO A 558 -13.83 6.63 -7.70
CA PRO A 558 -13.83 5.27 -8.24
C PRO A 558 -13.46 4.20 -7.19
N LYS A 559 -13.89 2.95 -7.41
CA LYS A 559 -13.51 1.82 -6.56
C LYS A 559 -12.13 1.28 -6.98
N THR A 560 -11.20 1.17 -6.04
CA THR A 560 -9.88 0.57 -6.27
C THR A 560 -9.96 -0.95 -6.15
N LYS A 561 -9.44 -1.68 -7.15
CA LYS A 561 -9.37 -3.15 -7.15
C LYS A 561 -7.98 -3.68 -6.77
N SER A 562 -6.92 -2.98 -7.19
CA SER A 562 -5.54 -3.31 -6.83
C SER A 562 -4.68 -2.05 -6.77
N PHE A 563 -3.60 -2.11 -5.99
CA PHE A 563 -2.59 -1.07 -5.84
C PHE A 563 -1.24 -1.74 -5.57
N THR A 564 -0.26 -1.50 -6.43
CA THR A 564 1.05 -2.15 -6.41
C THR A 564 2.14 -1.18 -6.87
N LEU A 565 3.18 -0.99 -6.06
CA LEU A 565 4.38 -0.26 -6.48
C LEU A 565 5.07 -1.04 -7.62
N LYS A 566 5.64 -0.32 -8.58
CA LYS A 566 6.51 -0.92 -9.61
C LYS A 566 7.98 -0.80 -9.17
N ASN A 567 8.75 -1.86 -9.43
CA ASN A 567 10.19 -1.74 -9.46
C ASN A 567 10.61 -0.92 -10.69
N MET A 568 11.78 -0.29 -10.65
CA MET A 568 12.31 0.47 -11.78
C MET A 568 12.64 -0.47 -12.95
N GLN A 569 12.77 0.09 -14.17
CA GLN A 569 13.23 -0.68 -15.33
C GLN A 569 14.60 -1.33 -15.02
N PRO A 570 14.88 -2.58 -15.44
CA PRO A 570 16.05 -3.34 -14.99
C PRO A 570 17.37 -2.55 -15.03
N HIS A 571 17.65 -1.88 -16.16
CA HIS A 571 18.88 -1.10 -16.36
C HIS A 571 19.00 0.17 -15.47
N LEU A 572 17.92 0.59 -14.81
CA LEU A 572 17.91 1.68 -13.83
C LEU A 572 17.90 1.18 -12.37
N GLN A 573 17.71 -0.12 -12.12
CA GLN A 573 17.68 -0.67 -10.77
C GLN A 573 19.04 -0.54 -10.09
N PRO A 574 19.08 -0.05 -8.83
CA PRO A 574 20.33 0.05 -8.10
C PRO A 574 20.77 -1.32 -7.60
N GLN A 575 22.05 -1.63 -7.78
CA GLN A 575 22.71 -2.82 -7.26
C GLN A 575 23.79 -2.40 -6.27
N LYS A 576 24.04 -3.22 -5.25
CA LYS A 576 25.07 -2.92 -4.26
C LYS A 576 26.42 -3.38 -4.80
N ILE A 577 27.42 -2.51 -4.75
CA ILE A 577 28.80 -2.83 -5.10
C ILE A 577 29.33 -3.78 -4.02
N GLU A 578 29.59 -5.04 -4.38
CA GLU A 578 30.28 -5.98 -3.51
C GLU A 578 31.71 -5.47 -3.27
N ARG A 579 31.96 -4.98 -2.05
CA ARG A 579 33.33 -4.76 -1.59
C ARG A 579 33.89 -6.11 -1.17
N VAL A 580 35.02 -6.49 -1.77
CA VAL A 580 35.85 -7.60 -1.30
C VAL A 580 36.10 -7.37 0.19
N LYS A 581 35.69 -8.33 1.04
CA LYS A 581 35.98 -8.23 2.47
C LYS A 581 37.49 -8.37 2.66
N GLU A 582 38.09 -7.48 3.42
CA GLU A 582 39.46 -7.66 3.88
C GLU A 582 39.54 -8.96 4.69
N ASP A 583 40.40 -9.88 4.27
CA ASP A 583 40.42 -11.25 4.76
C ASP A 583 41.16 -11.30 6.11
N HIS A 584 40.43 -11.09 7.21
CA HIS A 584 40.97 -11.07 8.56
C HIS A 584 41.28 -12.49 9.11
N GLY A 585 42.30 -13.12 8.53
CA GLY A 585 43.08 -14.17 9.17
C GLY A 585 42.47 -15.59 9.22
N PRO A 586 43.28 -16.59 9.65
CA PRO A 586 42.99 -18.00 9.39
C PRO A 586 42.18 -18.66 10.52
N PHE A 587 40.88 -18.34 10.63
CA PHE A 587 39.99 -19.00 11.61
C PHE A 587 38.74 -19.64 10.99
N LEU A 588 38.83 -20.97 10.86
CA LEU A 588 37.78 -21.99 10.95
C LEU A 588 36.41 -21.75 10.27
N PHE A 589 36.18 -22.52 9.21
CA PHE A 589 34.86 -22.84 8.67
C PHE A 589 33.83 -23.16 9.76
N THR A 590 32.76 -22.36 9.82
CA THR A 590 31.53 -22.73 10.53
C THR A 590 30.36 -22.58 9.54
N PRO A 591 29.80 -23.69 9.00
CA PRO A 591 28.65 -23.63 8.10
C PRO A 591 27.35 -23.44 8.91
N ILE A 592 27.21 -22.29 9.56
CA ILE A 592 26.00 -21.87 10.27
C ILE A 592 25.69 -20.42 9.89
N ASN A 593 24.50 -20.20 9.33
CA ASN A 593 23.97 -18.88 9.02
C ASN A 593 23.74 -18.04 10.29
N PHE A 594 24.78 -17.38 10.81
CA PHE A 594 24.64 -16.29 11.79
C PHE A 594 24.30 -14.96 11.12
N GLY A 595 23.36 -15.01 10.17
CA GLY A 595 22.73 -13.84 9.55
C GLY A 595 21.71 -13.19 10.49
N SER A 596 22.22 -12.45 11.48
CA SER A 596 21.51 -11.58 12.42
C SER A 596 20.35 -12.19 13.22
N LEU A 597 20.56 -12.30 14.53
CA LEU A 597 19.49 -12.52 15.52
C LEU A 597 18.74 -11.21 15.86
N GLU A 598 18.87 -10.16 15.05
CA GLU A 598 17.83 -9.13 14.98
C GLU A 598 16.55 -9.80 14.50
N ARG A 599 15.52 -9.76 15.35
CA ARG A 599 14.16 -10.04 14.90
C ARG A 599 13.82 -9.03 13.81
N LYS A 600 13.92 -9.45 12.54
CA LYS A 600 13.21 -8.81 11.43
C LYS A 600 11.71 -8.94 11.67
N ASN A 601 11.19 -8.06 12.52
CA ASN A 601 9.90 -7.42 12.32
C ASN A 601 10.01 -6.53 11.06
N THR A 602 10.37 -7.11 9.92
CA THR A 602 10.06 -6.51 8.63
C THR A 602 8.54 -6.49 8.55
N SER A 603 7.97 -5.31 8.85
CA SER A 603 6.57 -5.04 8.64
C SER A 603 6.20 -5.52 7.24
N LYS A 604 5.11 -6.28 7.11
CA LYS A 604 4.67 -6.86 5.82
C LYS A 604 4.51 -5.84 4.68
N SER A 605 4.57 -4.55 4.97
CA SER A 605 4.51 -3.40 4.07
C SER A 605 5.84 -2.93 3.48
N LYS A 606 7.03 -3.32 4.00
CA LYS A 606 8.30 -2.91 3.38
C LYS A 606 8.55 -3.73 2.12
N VAL A 607 8.96 -3.05 1.05
CA VAL A 607 9.21 -3.61 -0.28
C VAL A 607 10.65 -4.08 -0.39
N ASP A 608 10.89 -5.18 -1.11
CA ASP A 608 12.20 -5.84 -1.22
C ASP A 608 13.16 -5.20 -2.25
N TYR A 609 12.76 -4.10 -2.89
CA TYR A 609 13.56 -3.33 -3.85
C TYR A 609 13.64 -1.85 -3.47
N LEU A 610 14.63 -1.16 -4.03
CA LEU A 610 14.98 0.23 -3.71
C LEU A 610 14.55 1.19 -4.80
N TRP A 611 14.29 2.44 -4.43
CA TRP A 611 14.11 3.56 -5.36
C TRP A 611 15.29 4.54 -5.27
N VAL A 612 15.46 5.40 -6.27
CA VAL A 612 16.60 6.31 -6.41
C VAL A 612 16.10 7.76 -6.38
N GLU A 613 16.77 8.61 -5.61
CA GLU A 613 16.55 10.05 -5.54
C GLU A 613 16.55 10.70 -6.95
N GLY A 614 15.58 11.57 -7.22
CA GLY A 614 15.45 12.31 -8.48
C GLY A 614 14.78 11.55 -9.64
N ASP A 615 14.67 10.22 -9.54
CA ASP A 615 14.12 9.36 -10.57
C ASP A 615 12.59 9.25 -10.53
N ILE A 616 12.00 8.83 -11.65
CA ILE A 616 10.55 8.64 -11.75
C ILE A 616 10.21 7.27 -11.17
N CYS A 617 9.47 7.29 -10.08
CA CYS A 617 8.94 6.12 -9.41
C CYS A 617 7.45 5.95 -9.73
N GLU A 618 7.03 4.73 -10.03
CA GLU A 618 5.68 4.43 -10.51
C GLU A 618 4.90 3.50 -9.58
N VAL A 619 3.58 3.73 -9.51
CA VAL A 619 2.61 2.87 -8.84
C VAL A 619 1.51 2.51 -9.83
N SER A 620 1.29 1.21 -10.01
CA SER A 620 0.16 0.70 -10.80
C SER A 620 -1.05 0.46 -9.92
N MET A 621 -2.24 0.86 -10.39
CA MET A 621 -3.51 0.55 -9.75
C MET A 621 -4.58 0.20 -10.77
N GLN A 622 -5.62 -0.50 -10.33
CA GLN A 622 -6.83 -0.75 -11.12
C GLN A 622 -8.02 -0.03 -10.51
N LEU A 623 -8.69 0.80 -11.31
CA LEU A 623 -9.87 1.57 -10.92
C LEU A 623 -11.11 1.10 -11.67
N ILE A 624 -12.25 1.14 -10.99
CA ILE A 624 -13.57 0.78 -11.49
C ILE A 624 -14.49 1.97 -11.27
N ASN A 625 -15.23 2.39 -12.29
CA ASN A 625 -16.35 3.30 -12.12
C ASN A 625 -17.64 2.51 -11.91
N PRO A 626 -18.24 2.52 -10.71
CA PRO A 626 -19.46 1.77 -10.43
C PRO A 626 -20.77 2.54 -10.74
N LEU A 627 -20.67 3.74 -11.33
CA LEU A 627 -21.80 4.61 -11.64
C LEU A 627 -22.26 4.48 -13.10
N PRO A 628 -23.56 4.64 -13.40
CA PRO A 628 -24.14 4.51 -14.75
C PRO A 628 -23.93 5.77 -15.63
N PHE A 629 -22.80 6.45 -15.47
CA PHE A 629 -22.38 7.60 -16.29
C PHE A 629 -20.84 7.76 -16.25
N GLU A 630 -20.28 8.47 -17.22
CA GLU A 630 -18.82 8.70 -17.31
C GLU A 630 -18.29 9.51 -16.12
N LEU A 631 -17.21 9.01 -15.51
CA LEU A 631 -16.60 9.57 -14.31
C LEU A 631 -15.23 10.15 -14.64
N HIS A 632 -15.15 11.48 -14.72
CA HIS A 632 -13.87 12.20 -14.75
C HIS A 632 -13.26 12.21 -13.35
N VAL A 633 -12.02 11.74 -13.25
CA VAL A 633 -11.21 11.71 -12.03
C VAL A 633 -9.98 12.57 -12.31
N SER A 634 -9.91 13.72 -11.66
CA SER A 634 -8.88 14.74 -11.92
C SER A 634 -7.86 14.84 -10.78
N ASN A 635 -6.69 15.40 -11.09
CA ASN A 635 -5.62 15.72 -10.14
C ASN A 635 -5.28 14.55 -9.19
N MET A 636 -5.17 13.34 -9.74
CA MET A 636 -4.76 12.15 -9.02
C MET A 636 -3.30 12.25 -8.61
N ARG A 637 -2.98 12.05 -7.34
CA ARG A 637 -1.61 12.11 -6.80
C ARG A 637 -1.38 11.02 -5.76
N LEU A 638 -0.15 10.56 -5.59
CA LEU A 638 0.23 9.66 -4.52
C LEU A 638 0.21 10.40 -3.17
N LEU A 639 -0.30 9.72 -2.14
CA LEU A 639 -0.22 10.19 -0.76
C LEU A 639 0.97 9.52 -0.08
N THR A 640 1.97 10.33 0.26
CA THR A 640 3.23 9.86 0.85
C THR A 640 3.48 10.44 2.23
N ASN A 641 4.42 9.83 2.97
CA ASN A 641 4.95 10.27 4.25
C ASN A 641 6.43 9.83 4.35
N GLY A 642 7.22 10.43 5.24
CA GLY A 642 8.67 10.25 5.28
C GLY A 642 9.39 11.29 4.43
N VAL A 643 10.32 10.85 3.57
CA VAL A 643 11.12 11.71 2.69
C VAL A 643 10.28 12.56 1.72
N VAL A 644 10.77 13.75 1.35
CA VAL A 644 10.06 14.64 0.41
C VAL A 644 9.88 13.96 -0.95
N PHE A 645 8.63 13.90 -1.41
CA PHE A 645 8.24 13.25 -2.65
C PHE A 645 7.34 14.15 -3.51
N GLU A 646 7.78 14.44 -4.73
CA GLU A 646 7.03 15.21 -5.72
C GLU A 646 6.11 14.28 -6.53
N SER A 647 4.84 14.17 -6.14
CA SER A 647 3.86 13.42 -6.94
C SER A 647 3.43 14.23 -8.17
N ILE A 648 3.50 13.59 -9.33
CA ILE A 648 3.00 14.12 -10.60
C ILE A 648 1.46 13.97 -10.63
N PRO A 649 0.69 15.01 -10.99
CA PRO A 649 -0.77 14.93 -11.07
C PRO A 649 -1.24 14.28 -12.37
N GLU A 650 -2.04 13.23 -12.25
CA GLU A 650 -2.69 12.55 -13.38
C GLU A 650 -4.18 12.86 -13.48
N SER A 651 -4.80 12.67 -14.64
CA SER A 651 -6.26 12.85 -14.84
C SER A 651 -6.80 11.89 -15.88
N ILE A 652 -7.92 11.24 -15.57
CA ILE A 652 -8.49 10.14 -16.37
C ILE A 652 -10.01 10.26 -16.49
N SER A 653 -10.56 9.68 -17.56
CA SER A 653 -12.00 9.45 -17.72
C SER A 653 -12.29 7.96 -17.64
N LEU A 654 -13.20 7.56 -16.76
CA LEU A 654 -13.65 6.17 -16.62
C LEU A 654 -15.07 6.04 -17.21
N PRO A 655 -15.30 5.16 -18.22
CA PRO A 655 -16.62 4.91 -18.78
C PRO A 655 -17.66 4.51 -17.73
N ALA A 656 -18.95 4.64 -18.07
CA ALA A 656 -20.05 4.16 -17.21
C ALA A 656 -19.91 2.66 -16.91
N GLU A 657 -20.12 2.27 -15.65
CA GLU A 657 -20.09 0.87 -15.17
C GLU A 657 -18.87 0.06 -15.68
N SER A 658 -17.70 0.70 -15.69
CA SER A 658 -16.49 0.16 -16.31
C SER A 658 -15.98 -1.13 -15.65
N GLY A 659 -15.30 -1.96 -16.43
CA GLY A 659 -14.37 -2.96 -15.88
C GLY A 659 -13.17 -2.31 -15.17
N PRO A 660 -12.24 -3.12 -14.63
CA PRO A 660 -11.00 -2.62 -14.04
C PRO A 660 -10.11 -2.00 -15.11
N ILE A 661 -9.88 -0.69 -15.02
CA ILE A 661 -9.00 0.08 -15.91
C ILE A 661 -7.67 0.29 -15.19
N ALA A 662 -6.57 -0.05 -15.86
CA ALA A 662 -5.22 0.14 -15.34
C ALA A 662 -4.80 1.61 -15.42
N VAL A 663 -4.26 2.14 -14.33
CA VAL A 663 -3.78 3.52 -14.20
C VAL A 663 -2.41 3.46 -13.54
N THR A 664 -1.46 4.26 -14.02
CA THR A 664 -0.16 4.43 -13.38
C THR A 664 -0.09 5.84 -12.81
N LEU A 665 0.25 5.99 -11.53
CA LEU A 665 0.62 7.27 -10.94
C LEU A 665 2.14 7.32 -10.77
N ALA A 666 2.72 8.48 -11.01
CA ALA A 666 4.16 8.70 -10.96
C ALA A 666 4.54 9.83 -9.99
N GLY A 667 5.80 9.82 -9.55
CA GLY A 667 6.39 10.92 -8.81
C GLY A 667 7.90 10.75 -8.65
N ARG A 668 8.54 11.73 -8.01
CA ARG A 668 10.01 11.75 -7.82
C ARG A 668 10.36 12.00 -6.36
N PRO A 669 11.10 11.12 -5.68
CA PRO A 669 11.67 11.43 -4.38
C PRO A 669 12.76 12.50 -4.53
N LYS A 670 12.87 13.40 -3.55
CA LYS A 670 13.83 14.52 -3.52
C LYS A 670 14.89 14.38 -2.43
N GLU A 671 14.78 13.33 -1.62
CA GLU A 671 15.58 13.09 -0.44
C GLU A 671 15.77 11.57 -0.25
N VAL A 672 16.81 11.20 0.49
CA VAL A 672 17.23 9.82 0.78
C VAL A 672 16.64 9.35 2.12
N GLY A 673 16.18 8.10 2.20
CA GLY A 673 15.55 7.52 3.39
C GLY A 673 14.31 6.68 3.11
N ASP A 674 13.58 6.27 4.15
CA ASP A 674 12.33 5.51 3.98
C ASP A 674 11.17 6.42 3.50
N LEU A 675 10.57 6.04 2.38
CA LEU A 675 9.35 6.63 1.81
C LEU A 675 8.15 5.72 2.11
N GLU A 676 7.15 6.23 2.82
CA GLU A 676 5.86 5.55 3.01
C GLU A 676 4.85 5.99 1.94
N ILE A 677 4.23 5.04 1.24
CA ILE A 677 3.10 5.28 0.34
C ILE A 677 1.81 4.82 1.03
N LEU A 678 0.97 5.79 1.38
CA LEU A 678 -0.26 5.61 2.16
C LEU A 678 -1.50 5.36 1.29
N GLY A 679 -1.41 5.67 -0.01
CA GLY A 679 -2.51 5.59 -0.97
C GLY A 679 -2.43 6.70 -2.00
N PHE A 680 -3.56 7.30 -2.37
CA PHE A 680 -3.64 8.36 -3.37
C PHE A 680 -4.74 9.38 -3.05
N SER A 681 -4.62 10.61 -3.54
CA SER A 681 -5.68 11.62 -3.52
C SER A 681 -6.35 11.72 -4.89
N THR A 682 -7.63 12.04 -4.93
CA THR A 682 -8.40 12.30 -6.15
C THR A 682 -9.23 13.57 -6.04
N HIS A 683 -9.60 14.16 -7.18
CA HIS A 683 -10.68 15.14 -7.27
C HIS A 683 -11.76 14.64 -8.22
N THR A 684 -12.88 14.20 -7.65
CA THR A 684 -13.96 13.46 -8.31
C THR A 684 -15.32 14.00 -7.83
N LEU A 685 -16.30 14.19 -8.72
CA LEU A 685 -17.62 14.78 -8.40
C LEU A 685 -17.56 16.13 -7.65
N GLY A 686 -16.47 16.90 -7.79
CA GLY A 686 -16.23 18.16 -7.05
C GLY A 686 -15.79 17.96 -5.59
N VAL A 687 -15.27 16.79 -5.25
CA VAL A 687 -14.76 16.45 -3.91
C VAL A 687 -13.31 15.98 -3.99
N LYS A 688 -12.43 16.66 -3.26
CA LYS A 688 -11.04 16.25 -3.00
C LYS A 688 -11.05 15.16 -1.92
N SER A 689 -10.65 13.95 -2.29
CA SER A 689 -10.66 12.77 -1.42
C SER A 689 -9.24 12.26 -1.17
N ASN A 690 -8.90 11.97 0.09
CA ASN A 690 -7.66 11.32 0.51
C ASN A 690 -7.89 9.82 0.71
N CYS A 691 -7.67 9.05 -0.36
CA CYS A 691 -7.97 7.63 -0.45
C CYS A 691 -6.80 6.78 0.08
N ARG A 692 -6.76 6.58 1.41
CA ARG A 692 -5.74 5.76 2.09
C ARG A 692 -6.04 4.26 2.04
N LEU A 693 -5.03 3.44 1.73
CA LEU A 693 -5.16 1.99 1.53
C LEU A 693 -5.74 1.25 2.75
N ARG A 694 -5.36 1.67 3.97
CA ARG A 694 -5.87 1.11 5.24
C ARG A 694 -7.39 1.17 5.43
N TYR A 695 -8.12 1.97 4.65
CA TYR A 695 -9.58 2.09 4.71
C TYR A 695 -10.27 1.48 3.47
N MET A 696 -9.52 0.79 2.61
CA MET A 696 -10.04 0.12 1.42
C MET A 696 -10.16 -1.39 1.64
N GLU A 697 -11.23 -1.98 1.12
CA GLU A 697 -11.38 -3.43 1.10
C GLU A 697 -10.43 -4.08 0.06
N GLY A 698 -9.86 -5.24 0.41
CA GLY A 698 -9.08 -6.06 -0.53
C GLY A 698 -7.65 -5.59 -0.82
N MET A 699 -7.13 -4.57 -0.13
CA MET A 699 -5.73 -4.18 -0.26
C MET A 699 -4.80 -5.15 0.48
N LEU A 700 -3.70 -5.55 -0.18
CA LEU A 700 -2.70 -6.47 0.38
C LEU A 700 -2.01 -5.90 1.63
N HIS A 701 -1.75 -4.59 1.63
CA HIS A 701 -1.05 -3.88 2.69
C HIS A 701 -1.74 -2.52 2.99
N PRO A 702 -1.80 -2.10 4.26
CA PRO A 702 -2.45 -0.84 4.67
C PRO A 702 -1.66 0.43 4.30
N GLN A 703 -0.39 0.25 3.95
CA GLN A 703 0.57 1.20 3.38
C GLN A 703 1.73 0.37 2.79
N TYR A 704 2.57 0.99 1.97
CA TYR A 704 3.84 0.42 1.52
C TYR A 704 5.01 1.29 2.03
N THR A 705 6.18 0.68 2.25
CA THR A 705 7.41 1.40 2.60
C THR A 705 8.51 0.99 1.62
N VAL A 706 9.16 1.95 0.98
CA VAL A 706 10.26 1.75 0.04
C VAL A 706 11.43 2.63 0.44
N GLU A 707 12.63 2.07 0.40
CA GLU A 707 13.85 2.78 0.79
C GLU A 707 14.42 3.51 -0.44
N VAL A 708 14.59 4.82 -0.32
CA VAL A 708 15.17 5.69 -1.35
C VAL A 708 16.65 5.88 -1.07
N ILE A 709 17.49 5.53 -2.04
CA ILE A 709 18.95 5.74 -1.99
C ILE A 709 19.37 7.02 -2.75
N PRO A 710 20.61 7.52 -2.55
CA PRO A 710 21.10 8.71 -3.26
C PRO A 710 21.06 8.59 -4.78
N ALA A 711 21.02 9.73 -5.45
CA ALA A 711 20.95 9.81 -6.91
C ALA A 711 22.11 9.04 -7.59
N LEU A 712 21.76 8.26 -8.61
CA LEU A 712 22.72 7.53 -9.46
C LEU A 712 22.70 8.09 -10.89
N PRO A 713 23.85 8.06 -11.60
CA PRO A 713 23.93 8.48 -13.00
C PRO A 713 23.02 7.65 -13.92
N LYS A 714 22.84 8.13 -15.15
CA LYS A 714 22.13 7.42 -16.23
C LYS A 714 22.98 7.46 -17.49
N ILE A 715 22.96 6.36 -18.24
CA ILE A 715 23.65 6.29 -19.52
C ILE A 715 22.66 6.03 -20.65
N ASP A 716 22.98 6.59 -21.80
CA ASP A 716 22.50 6.15 -23.11
C ASP A 716 23.68 5.48 -23.85
N VAL A 717 23.43 4.41 -24.59
CA VAL A 717 24.49 3.56 -25.17
C VAL A 717 24.21 3.30 -26.65
N ALA A 718 25.15 3.71 -27.49
CA ALA A 718 25.12 3.50 -28.93
C ALA A 718 26.29 2.61 -29.40
N THR A 719 26.10 1.92 -30.52
CA THR A 719 27.08 1.01 -31.14
C THR A 719 27.30 1.40 -32.59
N SER A 720 28.51 1.19 -33.13
CA SER A 720 28.81 1.42 -34.55
C SER A 720 28.24 0.35 -35.50
N LEU A 721 27.78 -0.78 -34.95
CA LEU A 721 27.25 -1.92 -35.70
C LEU A 721 25.71 -1.89 -35.80
N PRO A 722 25.11 -2.52 -36.83
CA PRO A 722 23.65 -2.63 -36.97
C PRO A 722 22.97 -3.30 -35.76
N GLN A 723 21.74 -2.89 -35.46
CA GLN A 723 20.94 -3.50 -34.39
C GLN A 723 20.31 -4.83 -34.83
N THR A 724 20.39 -5.85 -33.96
CA THR A 724 19.78 -7.16 -34.20
C THR A 724 18.25 -7.06 -34.21
N ALA A 725 17.59 -7.50 -35.28
CA ALA A 725 16.14 -7.40 -35.46
C ALA A 725 15.29 -8.23 -34.47
N SER A 726 15.93 -9.12 -33.70
CA SER A 726 15.30 -9.91 -32.64
C SER A 726 16.36 -10.34 -31.64
N PHE A 727 16.23 -9.92 -30.38
CA PHE A 727 16.93 -10.49 -29.24
C PHE A 727 15.91 -10.81 -28.15
N SER A 728 16.17 -11.85 -27.36
CA SER A 728 15.34 -12.11 -26.19
C SER A 728 15.53 -10.96 -25.19
N SER A 729 14.44 -10.50 -24.57
CA SER A 729 14.47 -9.40 -23.60
C SER A 729 15.05 -9.86 -22.26
N GLY A 730 16.35 -10.13 -22.26
CA GLY A 730 17.15 -10.43 -21.08
C GLY A 730 17.36 -9.19 -20.20
N ASP A 731 17.68 -9.43 -18.94
CA ASP A 731 17.80 -8.34 -17.96
C ASP A 731 18.87 -7.32 -18.35
N ASN A 732 18.51 -6.04 -18.21
CA ASN A 732 19.37 -4.86 -18.38
C ASN A 732 19.82 -4.50 -19.81
N ILE A 733 19.35 -5.20 -20.86
CA ILE A 733 19.75 -4.86 -22.24
C ILE A 733 19.19 -3.47 -22.63
N VAL A 734 20.07 -2.57 -23.10
CA VAL A 734 19.73 -1.22 -23.56
C VAL A 734 19.86 -1.04 -25.07
N THR A 735 20.74 -1.79 -25.73
CA THR A 735 20.93 -1.77 -27.19
C THR A 735 21.52 -3.10 -27.67
N SER A 736 21.53 -3.34 -28.99
CA SER A 736 22.09 -4.53 -29.63
C SER A 736 23.02 -4.20 -30.79
N ALA A 737 23.94 -5.12 -31.09
CA ALA A 737 24.89 -5.05 -32.19
C ALA A 737 25.02 -6.43 -32.86
N SER A 738 24.89 -6.49 -34.18
CA SER A 738 25.08 -7.72 -34.97
C SER A 738 26.16 -7.54 -36.02
N ILE A 739 27.03 -8.55 -36.18
CA ILE A 739 28.04 -8.63 -37.24
C ILE A 739 28.21 -10.07 -37.72
N SER A 740 28.50 -10.26 -39.01
CA SER A 740 28.91 -11.54 -39.57
C SER A 740 30.39 -11.47 -39.94
N LEU A 741 31.18 -12.45 -39.50
CA LEU A 741 32.64 -12.50 -39.65
C LEU A 741 33.07 -13.87 -40.17
N TYR A 742 34.04 -13.88 -41.08
CA TYR A 742 34.70 -15.08 -41.58
C TYR A 742 35.72 -15.61 -40.56
N GLY A 743 35.91 -16.93 -40.45
CA GLY A 743 36.81 -17.54 -39.46
C GLY A 743 38.23 -16.97 -39.50
N GLY A 744 38.71 -16.41 -38.39
CA GLY A 744 40.00 -15.73 -38.28
C GLY A 744 40.01 -14.25 -38.67
N GLU A 745 38.87 -13.68 -39.06
CA GLU A 745 38.67 -12.24 -39.25
C GLU A 745 38.56 -11.51 -37.90
N SER A 746 38.98 -10.25 -37.88
CA SER A 746 38.83 -9.34 -36.76
C SER A 746 38.09 -8.07 -37.16
N ALA A 747 37.14 -7.62 -36.36
CA ALA A 747 36.41 -6.38 -36.59
C ALA A 747 36.33 -5.51 -35.33
N GLU A 748 36.04 -4.23 -35.52
CA GLU A 748 35.94 -3.23 -34.46
C GLU A 748 34.50 -2.76 -34.27
N CYS A 749 34.01 -2.80 -33.04
CA CYS A 749 32.74 -2.21 -32.62
C CYS A 749 33.02 -1.06 -31.66
N THR A 750 32.72 0.18 -32.07
CA THR A 750 32.79 1.33 -31.15
C THR A 750 31.52 1.37 -30.32
N VAL A 751 31.66 1.27 -29.00
CA VAL A 751 30.57 1.45 -28.03
C VAL A 751 30.71 2.84 -27.41
N THR A 752 29.68 3.68 -27.57
CA THR A 752 29.67 5.05 -27.07
C THR A 752 28.67 5.17 -25.91
N ILE A 753 29.19 5.56 -24.75
CA ILE A 753 28.47 5.72 -23.49
C ILE A 753 28.27 7.21 -23.23
N THR A 754 27.02 7.68 -23.24
CA THR A 754 26.67 9.10 -23.02
C THR A 754 26.00 9.28 -21.67
N ASN A 755 26.47 10.22 -20.84
CA ASN A 755 25.83 10.54 -19.56
C ASN A 755 24.54 11.34 -19.79
N SER A 756 23.39 10.65 -19.77
CA SER A 756 22.05 11.25 -19.88
C SER A 756 21.48 11.73 -18.52
N GLY A 757 22.24 11.54 -17.44
CA GLY A 757 21.86 11.94 -16.08
C GLY A 757 22.30 13.36 -15.70
N GLN A 758 22.15 13.68 -14.41
CA GLN A 758 22.65 14.92 -13.78
C GLN A 758 23.80 14.66 -12.80
N VAL A 759 24.09 13.38 -12.51
CA VAL A 759 25.19 12.94 -11.66
C VAL A 759 26.36 12.58 -12.58
N PRO A 760 27.61 13.01 -12.32
CA PRO A 760 28.77 12.58 -13.09
C PRO A 760 28.99 11.06 -12.93
N ILE A 761 29.54 10.41 -13.96
CA ILE A 761 29.95 8.99 -13.88
C ILE A 761 31.42 8.97 -13.51
N GLU A 762 31.75 8.40 -12.35
CA GLU A 762 33.10 8.36 -11.80
C GLU A 762 33.71 6.96 -11.83
N MET A 763 32.86 5.93 -11.90
CA MET A 763 33.23 4.53 -12.07
C MET A 763 32.46 3.93 -13.24
N VAL A 764 33.20 3.29 -14.15
CA VAL A 764 32.67 2.32 -15.12
C VAL A 764 33.52 1.06 -15.02
N ASP A 765 32.87 -0.09 -15.04
CA ASP A 765 33.44 -1.43 -14.88
C ASP A 765 32.81 -2.31 -15.97
N LEU A 766 33.63 -2.94 -16.80
CA LEU A 766 33.22 -3.66 -18.00
C LEU A 766 33.43 -5.16 -17.81
N SER A 767 32.42 -5.94 -18.15
CA SER A 767 32.55 -7.40 -18.24
C SER A 767 31.72 -7.95 -19.38
N VAL A 768 32.15 -9.05 -19.98
CA VAL A 768 31.32 -9.82 -20.90
C VAL A 768 30.71 -10.99 -20.14
N GLN A 769 29.51 -11.39 -20.55
CA GLN A 769 28.86 -12.61 -20.13
C GLN A 769 28.37 -13.35 -21.36
N SER A 770 29.02 -14.47 -21.69
CA SER A 770 28.62 -15.37 -22.77
C SER A 770 28.31 -16.79 -22.24
N ALA A 771 27.89 -17.69 -23.13
CA ALA A 771 27.74 -19.12 -22.83
C ALA A 771 29.05 -19.92 -23.00
N LEU A 772 30.16 -19.24 -23.31
CA LEU A 772 31.46 -19.84 -23.62
C LEU A 772 32.31 -20.04 -22.37
N ASP A 773 33.40 -20.81 -22.50
CA ASP A 773 34.43 -20.85 -21.48
C ASP A 773 35.28 -19.55 -21.49
N ALA A 774 35.87 -19.20 -20.34
CA ALA A 774 36.61 -17.95 -20.18
C ALA A 774 37.84 -17.82 -21.11
N ALA A 775 38.45 -18.92 -21.56
CA ALA A 775 39.60 -18.89 -22.46
C ALA A 775 39.18 -18.67 -23.93
N THR A 776 37.93 -18.96 -24.28
CA THR A 776 37.34 -18.64 -25.59
C THR A 776 36.69 -17.25 -25.59
N GLU A 777 35.99 -16.86 -24.50
CA GLU A 777 35.39 -15.53 -24.36
C GLU A 777 36.45 -14.41 -24.48
N SER A 778 37.56 -14.54 -23.76
CA SER A 778 38.69 -13.59 -23.80
C SER A 778 39.48 -13.58 -25.12
N LYS A 779 39.25 -14.54 -26.02
CA LYS A 779 39.77 -14.51 -27.39
C LYS A 779 38.86 -13.73 -28.32
N ILE A 780 37.55 -13.89 -28.18
CA ILE A 780 36.52 -13.30 -29.05
C ILE A 780 36.28 -11.83 -28.72
N PHE A 781 36.13 -11.49 -27.44
CA PHE A 781 35.83 -10.14 -26.99
C PHE A 781 37.04 -9.53 -26.29
N LYS A 782 37.59 -8.44 -26.84
CA LYS A 782 38.72 -7.70 -26.25
C LYS A 782 38.48 -6.20 -26.33
N TRP A 783 38.89 -5.47 -25.30
CA TRP A 783 38.85 -4.00 -25.27
C TRP A 783 40.04 -3.49 -24.45
N SER A 784 40.24 -2.17 -24.41
CA SER A 784 41.29 -1.52 -23.62
C SER A 784 40.66 -0.63 -22.55
N ASP A 785 40.72 -1.06 -21.29
CA ASP A 785 40.16 -0.30 -20.16
C ASP A 785 40.85 1.06 -19.97
N GLU A 786 42.16 1.16 -20.27
CA GLU A 786 42.94 2.41 -20.15
C GLU A 786 42.34 3.56 -20.98
N ASN A 787 41.80 3.24 -22.16
CA ASN A 787 41.17 4.23 -23.02
C ASN A 787 39.86 4.78 -22.43
N LEU A 788 39.06 3.94 -21.77
CA LEU A 788 37.83 4.38 -21.12
C LEU A 788 38.12 5.11 -19.80
N MET A 789 39.07 4.61 -19.00
CA MET A 789 39.41 5.18 -17.69
C MET A 789 40.00 6.59 -17.78
N THR A 790 40.69 6.91 -18.88
CA THR A 790 41.18 8.29 -19.15
C THR A 790 40.09 9.28 -19.55
N GLN A 791 38.89 8.81 -19.92
CA GLN A 791 37.72 9.64 -20.25
C GLN A 791 36.78 9.87 -19.04
N LEU A 792 37.08 9.28 -17.88
CA LEU A 792 36.33 9.47 -16.63
C LEU A 792 36.96 10.60 -15.78
N PRO A 793 36.16 11.38 -15.02
CA PRO A 793 34.71 11.26 -14.84
C PRO A 793 33.88 11.96 -15.94
N LEU A 794 32.88 11.26 -16.48
CA LEU A 794 31.96 11.80 -17.48
C LEU A 794 30.94 12.73 -16.85
N GLN A 795 31.03 14.02 -17.19
CA GLN A 795 30.08 15.05 -16.80
C GLN A 795 28.71 14.87 -17.48
N PRO A 796 27.61 15.40 -16.91
CA PRO A 796 26.29 15.41 -17.55
C PRO A 796 26.34 15.90 -19.00
N GLY A 797 25.78 15.12 -19.93
CA GLY A 797 25.76 15.41 -21.37
C GLY A 797 27.05 15.10 -22.14
N SER A 798 28.12 14.63 -21.47
CA SER A 798 29.36 14.17 -22.15
C SER A 798 29.29 12.67 -22.49
N SER A 799 30.12 12.26 -23.46
CA SER A 799 30.21 10.88 -23.93
C SER A 799 31.65 10.38 -23.87
N ALA A 800 31.83 9.10 -23.52
CA ALA A 800 33.06 8.35 -23.79
C ALA A 800 32.80 7.32 -24.89
N SER A 801 33.86 6.96 -25.62
CA SER A 801 33.83 5.84 -26.57
C SER A 801 34.92 4.83 -26.22
N LEU A 802 34.62 3.54 -26.41
CA LEU A 802 35.57 2.44 -26.31
C LEU A 802 35.49 1.58 -27.58
N THR A 803 36.63 1.03 -28.01
CA THR A 803 36.67 0.07 -29.12
C THR A 803 36.67 -1.35 -28.56
N LEU A 804 35.64 -2.11 -28.93
CA LEU A 804 35.52 -3.53 -28.68
C LEU A 804 35.98 -4.29 -29.94
N TYR A 805 37.10 -4.98 -29.83
CA TYR A 805 37.63 -5.87 -30.83
C TYR A 805 36.91 -7.22 -30.77
N LEU A 806 36.33 -7.62 -31.89
CA LEU A 806 35.59 -8.86 -32.09
C LEU A 806 36.42 -9.78 -32.99
N TYR A 807 36.70 -11.01 -32.55
CA TYR A 807 37.50 -11.98 -33.30
C TYR A 807 36.75 -13.28 -33.57
N ALA A 808 36.73 -13.71 -34.82
CA ALA A 808 36.04 -14.92 -35.25
C ALA A 808 36.89 -16.19 -34.97
N VAL A 809 36.89 -16.67 -33.72
CA VAL A 809 37.51 -17.96 -33.37
C VAL A 809 36.83 -19.10 -34.15
N THR A 810 37.61 -19.94 -34.81
CA THR A 810 37.13 -21.10 -35.58
C THR A 810 38.19 -22.20 -35.58
N ASP A 811 37.77 -23.45 -35.53
CA ASP A 811 38.66 -24.60 -35.72
C ASP A 811 38.93 -24.77 -37.23
N PHE A 812 40.09 -24.27 -37.69
CA PHE A 812 40.51 -24.38 -39.09
C PHE A 812 40.85 -25.82 -39.52
N ILE A 813 41.11 -26.70 -38.55
CA ILE A 813 41.49 -28.09 -38.79
C ILE A 813 40.22 -28.92 -38.87
N ALA A 814 39.99 -29.59 -40.00
CA ALA A 814 38.87 -30.51 -40.14
C ALA A 814 38.97 -31.64 -39.12
N PRO A 815 37.90 -31.97 -38.38
CA PRO A 815 37.92 -33.09 -37.44
C PRO A 815 38.19 -34.39 -38.20
N SER A 816 39.35 -34.99 -37.94
CA SER A 816 39.76 -36.25 -38.54
C SER A 816 38.73 -37.34 -38.20
N ILE A 817 38.01 -37.83 -39.21
CA ILE A 817 37.07 -38.95 -39.06
C ILE A 817 37.90 -40.23 -38.87
N ARG A 818 38.39 -40.44 -37.65
CA ARG A 818 39.12 -41.64 -37.26
C ARG A 818 38.16 -42.83 -37.24
N HIS A 819 38.29 -43.69 -38.23
CA HIS A 819 37.73 -45.05 -38.20
C HIS A 819 38.58 -45.95 -37.27
N ASP A 820 38.66 -45.60 -35.99
CA ASP A 820 39.24 -46.46 -34.96
C ASP A 820 38.14 -47.15 -34.16
N ILE A 821 37.81 -48.37 -34.59
CA ILE A 821 36.94 -49.29 -33.87
C ILE A 821 37.84 -50.23 -33.06
N THR A 822 37.99 -49.96 -31.76
CA THR A 822 37.77 -50.87 -30.59
C THR A 822 38.54 -50.32 -29.38
N SER A 823 37.98 -49.98 -28.21
CA SER A 823 37.04 -50.66 -27.30
C SER A 823 37.65 -51.85 -26.55
N SER A 824 38.06 -51.64 -25.29
CA SER A 824 38.65 -52.66 -24.41
C SER A 824 37.74 -53.08 -23.24
N THR A 825 36.71 -53.85 -23.57
CA THR A 825 36.26 -55.00 -22.76
C THR A 825 36.22 -56.20 -23.71
N CYS A 826 36.90 -57.29 -23.37
CA CYS A 826 37.49 -58.20 -24.35
C CYS A 826 36.89 -59.63 -24.41
N LEU A 827 37.38 -60.41 -25.39
CA LEU A 827 37.26 -61.87 -25.63
C LEU A 827 36.03 -62.33 -26.46
N SER A 828 36.13 -63.26 -27.44
CA SER A 828 37.27 -63.84 -28.18
C SER A 828 36.83 -64.79 -29.32
N GLN A 829 37.43 -64.69 -30.53
CA GLN A 829 37.60 -65.73 -31.59
C GLN A 829 36.36 -66.37 -32.28
N PRO A 830 36.50 -67.08 -33.44
CA PRO A 830 37.62 -67.16 -34.41
C PRO A 830 37.24 -66.86 -35.90
N SER A 831 38.20 -67.09 -36.81
CA SER A 831 38.33 -66.53 -38.18
C SER A 831 38.38 -67.54 -39.34
N SER A 832 38.10 -67.08 -40.57
CA SER A 832 38.61 -67.60 -41.88
C SER A 832 38.11 -66.70 -43.03
N LEU A 833 38.82 -66.34 -44.12
CA LEU A 833 40.16 -66.62 -44.68
C LEU A 833 40.50 -65.51 -45.71
N MET A 834 41.81 -65.17 -45.91
CA MET A 834 42.50 -64.74 -47.17
C MET A 834 41.88 -63.62 -48.08
N SER A 835 42.59 -62.72 -48.76
CA SER A 835 44.03 -62.43 -48.93
C SER A 835 44.25 -61.18 -49.83
N GLN A 836 45.48 -60.63 -49.81
CA GLN A 836 46.12 -59.76 -50.82
C GLN A 836 45.71 -58.28 -50.97
N SER A 837 46.75 -57.45 -50.94
CA SER A 837 46.79 -56.01 -51.24
C SER A 837 47.15 -55.76 -52.71
N GLY A 838 46.60 -54.68 -53.29
CA GLY A 838 47.02 -54.16 -54.59
C GLY A 838 46.96 -52.63 -54.59
N HIS A 839 48.01 -51.99 -55.10
CA HIS A 839 48.14 -50.53 -55.20
C HIS A 839 47.61 -50.06 -56.56
N SER A 840 47.04 -48.84 -56.66
CA SER A 840 46.93 -48.15 -57.96
C SER A 840 46.84 -46.63 -57.81
N SER A 841 47.13 -45.95 -58.92
CA SER A 841 47.60 -44.56 -59.01
C SER A 841 46.71 -43.68 -59.89
N LEU A 842 46.77 -42.35 -59.67
CA LEU A 842 46.46 -41.26 -60.62
C LEU A 842 45.05 -41.20 -61.27
N PRO A 843 44.32 -40.07 -61.19
CA PRO A 843 43.13 -39.83 -62.00
C PRO A 843 43.43 -39.03 -63.28
N SER A 844 43.18 -39.63 -64.45
CA SER A 844 43.06 -38.92 -65.73
C SER A 844 41.60 -38.79 -66.17
N ARG A 845 41.25 -37.61 -66.69
CA ARG A 845 39.91 -37.20 -67.17
C ARG A 845 39.30 -38.16 -68.20
N LEU A 846 37.96 -38.28 -68.24
CA LEU A 846 37.10 -37.81 -69.36
C LEU A 846 35.62 -38.26 -69.28
N SER A 847 34.72 -37.41 -69.81
CA SER A 847 33.34 -37.66 -70.32
C SER A 847 32.30 -38.33 -69.39
N SER A 848 31.14 -37.74 -69.03
CA SER A 848 30.09 -37.03 -69.81
C SER A 848 29.35 -37.90 -70.84
N PRO A 849 28.08 -37.62 -71.23
CA PRO A 849 27.06 -36.67 -70.71
C PRO A 849 25.75 -37.45 -70.33
N SER A 850 24.51 -36.95 -70.19
CA SER A 850 23.84 -35.79 -70.81
C SER A 850 22.39 -35.56 -70.28
N HIS A 851 21.87 -34.33 -70.44
CA HIS A 851 20.45 -33.95 -70.66
C HIS A 851 19.37 -34.28 -69.59
N HIS A 852 18.34 -33.48 -69.27
CA HIS A 852 17.82 -32.16 -69.69
C HIS A 852 16.69 -31.76 -68.66
N THR A 853 16.16 -30.53 -68.46
CA THR A 853 16.35 -29.15 -68.99
C THR A 853 15.73 -28.12 -68.02
N LYS A 854 16.27 -26.88 -67.98
CA LYS A 854 15.56 -25.57 -67.74
C LYS A 854 14.92 -25.34 -66.34
N ARG A 855 15.31 -24.29 -65.59
CA ARG A 855 14.90 -22.85 -65.68
C ARG A 855 13.40 -22.64 -65.35
N GLN A 856 12.95 -21.63 -64.60
CA GLN A 856 13.59 -20.41 -64.03
C GLN A 856 12.65 -19.75 -62.98
N SER A 857 13.19 -18.82 -62.17
CA SER A 857 12.51 -17.63 -61.61
C SER A 857 11.32 -17.82 -60.63
N GLU A 858 11.37 -17.48 -59.32
CA GLU A 858 11.51 -16.17 -58.60
C GLU A 858 10.18 -15.44 -58.27
N LEU A 859 10.15 -14.81 -57.07
CA LEU A 859 9.27 -13.72 -56.57
C LEU A 859 7.86 -14.00 -55.96
N THR A 860 7.75 -13.62 -54.66
CA THR A 860 6.57 -12.99 -53.97
C THR A 860 5.28 -13.81 -53.73
N SER A 861 4.42 -13.60 -52.72
CA SER A 861 4.41 -12.73 -51.50
C SER A 861 3.32 -13.14 -50.48
N SER A 862 3.40 -12.62 -49.24
CA SER A 862 2.31 -12.17 -48.33
C SER A 862 1.23 -13.13 -47.74
N PHE A 863 1.35 -13.35 -46.42
CA PHE A 863 0.41 -13.03 -45.31
C PHE A 863 -1.09 -13.45 -45.24
N ARG A 864 -1.47 -13.97 -44.03
CA ARG A 864 -2.80 -13.99 -43.33
C ARG A 864 -3.89 -14.91 -43.96
N SER A 865 -4.88 -15.51 -43.25
CA SER A 865 -5.21 -15.83 -41.82
C SER A 865 -6.54 -16.65 -41.83
N GLY A 866 -7.04 -17.40 -40.82
CA GLY A 866 -6.68 -17.68 -39.40
C GLY A 866 -7.94 -18.21 -38.64
N ILE A 867 -7.93 -18.24 -37.28
CA ILE A 867 -9.09 -18.45 -36.34
C ILE A 867 -9.71 -19.90 -36.37
N SER A 868 -10.17 -20.60 -35.31
CA SER A 868 -10.71 -20.27 -33.95
C SER A 868 -10.47 -21.42 -32.92
N SER A 869 -9.91 -21.18 -31.71
CA SER A 869 -10.56 -21.11 -30.37
C SER A 869 -11.45 -22.31 -29.95
N HIS A 870 -11.51 -22.81 -28.70
CA HIS A 870 -11.12 -22.32 -27.34
C HIS A 870 -10.30 -23.43 -26.57
N SER A 871 -10.05 -23.49 -25.25
CA SER A 871 -10.48 -22.78 -24.01
C SER A 871 -9.38 -22.81 -22.88
N GLY A 872 -9.74 -22.68 -21.60
CA GLY A 872 -8.83 -22.75 -20.41
C GLY A 872 -9.04 -24.01 -19.53
N HIS A 873 -8.30 -24.26 -18.44
CA HIS A 873 -7.51 -23.39 -17.54
C HIS A 873 -6.34 -24.14 -16.85
N SER A 874 -5.31 -23.39 -16.41
CA SER A 874 -4.36 -23.66 -15.28
C SER A 874 -3.53 -24.97 -15.27
N SER A 875 -2.27 -25.03 -14.81
CA SER A 875 -1.27 -24.02 -14.40
C SER A 875 0.07 -24.73 -14.09
N LEU A 876 1.16 -23.96 -13.95
CA LEU A 876 2.45 -24.34 -13.32
C LEU A 876 3.46 -25.19 -14.13
N ALA A 877 4.61 -24.54 -14.38
CA ALA A 877 5.98 -25.06 -14.27
C ALA A 877 6.26 -26.54 -14.64
N SER A 878 6.67 -26.77 -15.89
CA SER A 878 7.53 -27.90 -16.25
C SER A 878 8.19 -27.71 -17.63
N THR A 879 9.29 -26.97 -17.70
CA THR A 879 10.28 -27.15 -18.78
C THR A 879 11.26 -28.26 -18.40
N ARG A 880 10.73 -29.49 -18.34
CA ARG A 880 11.58 -30.68 -18.51
C ARG A 880 12.20 -30.56 -19.90
N LEU A 881 13.53 -30.52 -20.00
CA LEU A 881 14.19 -30.65 -21.28
C LEU A 881 13.79 -31.99 -21.92
N SER A 882 13.20 -31.91 -23.11
CA SER A 882 13.02 -33.06 -23.98
C SER A 882 14.40 -33.56 -24.44
N LYS A 883 14.82 -34.71 -23.91
CA LYS A 883 15.88 -35.51 -24.52
C LYS A 883 15.42 -35.96 -25.92
N LEU A 884 15.74 -35.18 -26.96
CA LEU A 884 15.67 -35.58 -28.37
C LEU A 884 16.32 -34.52 -29.28
N ALA A 885 17.63 -34.36 -29.16
CA ALA A 885 18.50 -33.85 -30.22
C ALA A 885 19.94 -34.33 -29.94
N VAL A 886 20.54 -35.03 -30.90
CA VAL A 886 21.99 -35.25 -30.92
C VAL A 886 22.62 -33.95 -31.42
N PRO A 887 23.63 -33.37 -30.74
CA PRO A 887 24.29 -32.16 -31.22
C PRO A 887 25.18 -32.51 -32.42
N LEU A 888 24.68 -32.17 -33.61
CA LEU A 888 25.47 -32.03 -34.83
C LEU A 888 25.27 -30.59 -35.31
N HIS A 889 26.38 -29.97 -35.73
CA HIS A 889 26.59 -28.53 -35.91
C HIS A 889 26.84 -27.75 -34.61
N THR A 890 28.08 -27.27 -34.50
CA THR A 890 28.44 -26.06 -33.74
C THR A 890 27.52 -24.91 -34.16
N SER A 891 27.02 -24.14 -33.21
CA SER A 891 26.23 -22.95 -33.54
C SER A 891 27.12 -21.91 -34.19
N ASN A 892 26.91 -21.63 -35.48
CA ASN A 892 27.58 -20.55 -36.22
C ASN A 892 27.18 -19.14 -35.73
N ILE A 893 26.55 -19.01 -34.57
CA ILE A 893 26.17 -17.73 -33.96
C ILE A 893 26.65 -17.78 -32.52
N ILE A 894 27.46 -16.78 -32.15
CA ILE A 894 27.91 -16.53 -30.79
C ILE A 894 27.19 -15.30 -30.26
N GLU A 895 26.63 -15.44 -29.06
CA GLU A 895 25.96 -14.37 -28.34
C GLU A 895 26.78 -14.00 -27.10
N GLY A 896 27.07 -12.71 -26.93
CA GLY A 896 27.77 -12.16 -25.78
C GLY A 896 27.06 -10.91 -25.25
N GLN A 897 26.90 -10.81 -23.94
CA GLN A 897 26.33 -9.65 -23.28
C GLN A 897 27.46 -8.80 -22.66
N LEU A 898 27.81 -7.67 -23.28
CA LEU A 898 28.73 -6.70 -22.69
C LEU A 898 27.98 -5.92 -21.60
N ARG A 899 28.30 -6.19 -20.34
CA ARG A 899 27.74 -5.56 -19.14
C ARG A 899 28.59 -4.35 -18.77
N ILE A 900 27.94 -3.20 -18.73
CA ILE A 900 28.49 -1.91 -18.33
C ILE A 900 27.93 -1.60 -16.94
N LYS A 901 28.77 -1.77 -15.91
CA LYS A 901 28.45 -1.42 -14.52
C LYS A 901 28.98 -0.02 -14.24
N TYR A 902 28.17 0.87 -13.70
CA TYR A 902 28.52 2.29 -13.58
C TYR A 902 27.96 2.97 -12.33
N SER A 903 28.69 3.97 -11.81
CA SER A 903 28.27 4.78 -10.66
C SER A 903 29.01 6.12 -10.58
N GLY A 904 28.59 6.99 -9.67
CA GLY A 904 29.26 8.24 -9.32
C GLY A 904 28.54 9.01 -8.21
N GLY A 905 29.20 10.02 -7.66
CA GLY A 905 28.67 10.91 -6.64
C GLY A 905 28.27 10.19 -5.35
N ALA A 906 27.19 10.67 -4.72
CA ALA A 906 26.70 10.13 -3.45
C ALA A 906 26.29 8.64 -3.53
N GLY A 907 25.82 8.17 -4.69
CA GLY A 907 25.52 6.76 -4.95
C GLY A 907 26.77 5.87 -4.90
N LEU A 908 27.90 6.33 -5.45
CA LEU A 908 29.18 5.60 -5.38
C LEU A 908 29.72 5.54 -3.95
N ILE A 909 29.67 6.66 -3.21
CA ILE A 909 30.13 6.74 -1.81
C ILE A 909 29.36 5.76 -0.92
N THR A 910 28.04 5.66 -1.11
CA THR A 910 27.16 4.73 -0.38
C THR A 910 27.23 3.28 -0.88
N GLY A 911 27.98 3.02 -1.96
CA GLY A 911 28.26 1.67 -2.45
C GLY A 911 27.18 1.10 -3.37
N TYR A 912 26.48 1.93 -4.15
CA TYR A 912 25.51 1.50 -5.15
C TYR A 912 26.02 1.78 -6.58
N CYS A 913 25.57 0.99 -7.54
CA CYS A 913 25.82 1.15 -8.97
C CYS A 913 24.59 0.75 -9.79
N ARG A 914 24.62 1.04 -11.09
CA ARG A 914 23.69 0.49 -12.08
C ARG A 914 24.42 -0.46 -13.02
N ILE A 915 23.66 -1.29 -13.73
CA ILE A 915 24.17 -2.14 -14.80
C ILE A 915 23.27 -1.96 -16.01
N SER A 916 23.86 -1.62 -17.14
CA SER A 916 23.23 -1.67 -18.46
C SER A 916 24.02 -2.66 -19.32
N SER A 917 23.38 -3.26 -20.32
CA SER A 917 24.02 -4.28 -21.16
C SER A 917 23.84 -3.99 -22.65
N VAL A 918 24.89 -4.23 -23.43
CA VAL A 918 24.86 -4.30 -24.89
C VAL A 918 24.80 -5.77 -25.29
N PHE A 919 23.81 -6.16 -26.09
CA PHE A 919 23.70 -7.53 -26.61
C PHE A 919 24.41 -7.64 -27.96
N ILE A 920 25.40 -8.53 -28.05
CA ILE A 920 26.27 -8.66 -29.23
C ILE A 920 26.07 -10.03 -29.85
N THR A 921 25.76 -10.04 -31.14
CA THR A 921 25.56 -11.25 -31.96
C THR A 921 26.64 -11.31 -33.03
N ILE A 922 27.46 -12.36 -33.01
CA ILE A 922 28.51 -12.62 -34.00
C ILE A 922 28.13 -13.87 -34.80
N GLU A 923 27.82 -13.73 -36.07
CA GLU A 923 27.64 -14.86 -36.99
C GLU A 923 29.01 -15.25 -37.58
N MET A 924 29.40 -16.50 -37.37
CA MET A 924 30.67 -17.07 -37.85
C MET A 924 30.48 -17.79 -39.18
N LEU A 925 31.11 -17.24 -40.22
CA LEU A 925 31.14 -17.79 -41.56
C LEU A 925 32.44 -18.58 -41.78
N PRO A 926 32.41 -19.74 -42.47
CA PRO A 926 33.61 -20.51 -42.72
C PRO A 926 34.51 -19.83 -43.77
N SER A 927 35.82 -19.76 -43.50
CA SER A 927 36.82 -19.08 -44.34
C SER A 927 37.76 -20.08 -45.03
N VAL A 928 38.71 -20.61 -44.26
CA VAL A 928 39.73 -21.57 -44.66
C VAL A 928 39.51 -22.86 -43.88
N GLN A 929 39.59 -24.01 -44.55
CA GLN A 929 39.57 -25.31 -43.87
C GLN A 929 40.76 -26.15 -44.33
N ILE A 930 41.58 -26.59 -43.39
CA ILE A 930 42.69 -27.52 -43.58
C ILE A 930 42.12 -28.93 -43.43
N THR A 931 42.12 -29.69 -44.52
CA THR A 931 41.48 -31.01 -44.58
C THR A 931 42.44 -32.14 -44.25
N ASN A 932 43.74 -31.95 -44.51
CA ASN A 932 44.79 -32.95 -44.31
C ASN A 932 46.17 -32.29 -44.22
N TRP A 933 47.15 -32.99 -43.64
CA TRP A 933 48.53 -32.50 -43.52
C TRP A 933 49.53 -33.65 -43.53
N ASP A 934 50.74 -33.35 -44.01
CA ASP A 934 51.83 -34.31 -44.14
C ASP A 934 53.19 -33.62 -43.88
N VAL A 935 54.22 -34.39 -43.53
CA VAL A 935 55.57 -33.89 -43.25
C VAL A 935 56.56 -34.54 -44.21
N LEU A 936 57.18 -33.74 -45.07
CA LEU A 936 58.20 -34.18 -46.02
C LEU A 936 59.60 -33.65 -45.61
N PRO A 937 60.68 -34.40 -45.85
CA PRO A 937 62.03 -33.90 -45.65
C PRO A 937 62.33 -32.71 -46.58
N ALA A 938 63.05 -31.72 -46.07
CA ALA A 938 63.54 -30.60 -46.88
C ALA A 938 64.96 -30.86 -47.41
N GLU A 939 65.42 -30.00 -48.33
CA GLU A 939 66.78 -30.00 -48.88
C GLU A 939 67.85 -29.67 -47.82
N THR A 940 67.46 -29.02 -46.71
CA THR A 940 68.36 -28.72 -45.59
C THR A 940 68.02 -29.58 -44.37
N PRO A 941 69.03 -30.06 -43.61
CA PRO A 941 68.82 -30.92 -42.44
C PRO A 941 68.19 -30.20 -41.25
N LEU A 942 68.04 -28.87 -41.31
CA LEU A 942 67.44 -28.03 -40.28
C LEU A 942 65.93 -27.81 -40.48
N GLN A 943 65.39 -28.17 -41.64
CA GLN A 943 64.01 -27.87 -42.02
C GLN A 943 63.25 -29.13 -42.44
N PHE A 944 61.93 -28.97 -42.55
CA PHE A 944 61.01 -29.90 -43.19
C PHE A 944 59.93 -29.10 -43.95
N TYR A 945 59.28 -29.73 -44.91
CA TYR A 945 58.10 -29.16 -45.58
C TYR A 945 56.84 -29.72 -44.93
N LEU A 946 56.11 -28.88 -44.21
CA LEU A 946 54.75 -29.17 -43.77
C LEU A 946 53.82 -28.95 -44.96
N VAL A 947 53.31 -30.04 -45.54
CA VAL A 947 52.40 -29.98 -46.67
C VAL A 947 50.97 -29.95 -46.16
N LEU A 948 50.25 -28.87 -46.43
CA LEU A 948 48.87 -28.66 -45.99
C LEU A 948 47.92 -28.75 -47.18
N ASP A 949 46.87 -29.56 -47.05
CA ASP A 949 45.72 -29.53 -47.97
C ASP A 949 44.72 -28.50 -47.42
N VAL A 950 44.64 -27.34 -48.06
CA VAL A 950 43.90 -26.16 -47.62
C VAL A 950 42.76 -25.89 -48.61
N SER A 951 41.56 -25.59 -48.11
CA SER A 951 40.38 -25.35 -48.95
C SER A 951 39.73 -24.00 -48.63
N ASN A 952 39.35 -23.28 -49.69
CA ASN A 952 38.59 -22.03 -49.58
C ASN A 952 37.11 -22.36 -49.34
N MET A 953 36.63 -22.17 -48.12
CA MET A 953 35.24 -22.44 -47.76
C MET A 953 34.28 -21.28 -48.10
N THR A 954 34.78 -20.19 -48.68
CA THR A 954 33.94 -19.08 -49.16
C THR A 954 33.45 -19.31 -50.60
N ASN A 955 32.66 -18.36 -51.11
CA ASN A 955 32.28 -18.29 -52.53
C ASN A 955 33.07 -17.21 -53.30
N HIS A 956 34.06 -16.58 -52.65
CA HIS A 956 34.90 -15.52 -53.22
C HIS A 956 36.26 -16.08 -53.62
N GLU A 957 36.96 -15.42 -54.54
CA GLU A 957 38.37 -15.69 -54.78
C GLU A 957 39.18 -15.29 -53.54
N MET A 958 40.14 -16.12 -53.14
CA MET A 958 40.92 -15.94 -51.92
C MET A 958 42.42 -15.91 -52.24
N GLU A 959 43.11 -14.88 -51.74
CA GLU A 959 44.56 -14.83 -51.70
C GLU A 959 45.05 -15.39 -50.35
N LEU A 960 45.86 -16.44 -50.38
CA LEU A 960 46.41 -17.10 -49.19
C LEU A 960 47.93 -16.91 -49.13
N HIS A 961 48.41 -16.19 -48.11
CA HIS A 961 49.82 -16.03 -47.77
C HIS A 961 50.22 -17.12 -46.77
N TYR A 962 51.27 -17.88 -47.08
CA TYR A 962 51.74 -18.99 -46.25
C TYR A 962 53.25 -18.95 -45.94
N THR A 963 53.98 -18.02 -46.57
CA THR A 963 55.32 -17.60 -46.15
C THR A 963 55.47 -16.10 -46.46
N GLN A 964 56.49 -15.43 -45.90
CA GLN A 964 56.72 -13.99 -46.10
C GLN A 964 56.76 -13.54 -47.57
N ASN A 965 57.18 -14.42 -48.49
CA ASN A 965 57.37 -14.11 -49.91
C ASN A 965 56.55 -15.02 -50.86
N LYS A 966 55.55 -15.79 -50.37
CA LYS A 966 54.72 -16.64 -51.23
C LYS A 966 53.22 -16.52 -50.90
N CYS A 967 52.45 -16.20 -51.92
CA CYS A 967 50.99 -16.23 -51.96
C CYS A 967 50.49 -17.30 -52.93
N ILE A 968 49.21 -17.65 -52.83
CA ILE A 968 48.47 -18.41 -53.83
C ILE A 968 47.03 -17.89 -53.94
N TYR A 969 46.48 -17.91 -55.14
CA TYR A 969 45.08 -17.57 -55.41
C TYR A 969 44.24 -18.86 -55.51
N MET A 970 43.05 -18.86 -54.91
CA MET A 970 42.14 -20.02 -54.86
C MET A 970 40.72 -19.57 -55.19
N GLU A 971 40.06 -20.25 -56.12
CA GLU A 971 38.64 -19.99 -56.42
C GLU A 971 37.73 -20.44 -55.25
N GLY A 972 36.47 -19.98 -55.24
CA GLY A 972 35.50 -20.37 -54.23
C GLY A 972 35.26 -21.88 -54.22
N LYS A 973 35.33 -22.52 -53.04
CA LYS A 973 35.25 -23.99 -52.83
C LYS A 973 36.43 -24.80 -53.39
N GLU A 974 37.50 -24.17 -53.86
CA GLU A 974 38.67 -24.88 -54.38
C GLU A 974 39.59 -25.40 -53.25
N PRO A 975 40.05 -26.66 -53.31
CA PRO A 975 41.15 -27.17 -52.49
C PRO A 975 42.52 -26.99 -53.18
N CYS A 976 43.54 -26.62 -52.41
CA CYS A 976 44.91 -26.44 -52.85
C CYS A 976 45.90 -27.11 -51.87
N ARG A 977 47.02 -27.64 -52.37
CA ARG A 977 48.06 -28.29 -51.58
C ARG A 977 49.31 -27.40 -51.53
N ILE A 978 49.66 -26.89 -50.35
CA ILE A 978 50.77 -25.95 -50.17
C ILE A 978 51.91 -26.57 -49.32
N PRO A 979 53.18 -26.47 -49.74
CA PRO A 979 54.33 -26.84 -48.92
C PRO A 979 54.83 -25.62 -48.13
N VAL A 980 54.65 -25.64 -46.81
CA VAL A 980 55.18 -24.63 -45.89
C VAL A 980 56.54 -25.10 -45.34
N PRO A 981 57.65 -24.40 -45.60
CA PRO A 981 58.94 -24.71 -44.96
C PRO A 981 58.85 -24.34 -43.47
N VAL A 982 59.22 -25.27 -42.60
CA VAL A 982 59.21 -25.09 -41.14
C VAL A 982 60.55 -25.59 -40.58
N ASP A 983 61.12 -24.85 -39.63
CA ASP A 983 62.33 -25.26 -38.92
C ASP A 983 62.02 -26.45 -37.98
N ARG A 984 62.94 -27.41 -37.90
CA ARG A 984 62.81 -28.57 -37.01
C ARG A 984 62.81 -28.15 -35.54
N CYS A 985 62.09 -28.90 -34.72
CA CYS A 985 61.99 -28.65 -33.30
C CYS A 985 63.38 -28.74 -32.63
N PRO A 986 63.88 -27.64 -32.03
CA PRO A 986 65.22 -27.60 -31.47
C PRO A 986 65.30 -28.45 -30.20
N LEU A 987 66.45 -29.10 -30.01
CA LEU A 987 66.70 -30.03 -28.88
C LEU A 987 66.40 -29.39 -27.51
N ASN A 988 66.64 -28.09 -27.34
CA ASN A 988 66.38 -27.35 -26.09
C ASN A 988 64.89 -27.19 -25.74
N LYS A 989 63.96 -27.33 -26.71
CA LYS A 989 62.51 -27.42 -26.42
C LYS A 989 62.09 -28.84 -26.03
N LEU A 990 62.86 -29.84 -26.46
CA LEU A 990 62.63 -31.26 -26.18
C LEU A 990 63.20 -31.67 -24.81
N SER A 991 64.21 -30.97 -24.29
CA SER A 991 64.78 -31.20 -22.95
C SER A 991 63.90 -30.76 -21.77
N MET A 992 62.73 -30.17 -22.04
CA MET A 992 61.76 -29.74 -21.01
C MET A 992 60.75 -30.85 -20.62
N LEU A 993 60.91 -32.07 -21.14
CA LEU A 993 60.08 -33.23 -20.81
C LEU A 993 60.34 -33.72 -19.38
N ASN A 994 59.47 -33.34 -18.44
CA ASN A 994 59.59 -33.68 -17.03
C ASN A 994 59.11 -35.12 -16.73
N GLY A 995 60.01 -36.09 -16.85
CA GLY A 995 59.97 -37.34 -16.07
C GLY A 995 58.93 -38.41 -16.42
N THR A 996 57.96 -38.13 -17.29
CA THR A 996 57.00 -39.12 -17.83
C THR A 996 57.12 -39.22 -19.35
N GLY A 997 57.56 -40.36 -19.86
CA GLY A 997 57.78 -40.61 -21.29
C GLY A 997 56.51 -40.80 -22.12
N ASP A 998 55.54 -39.89 -22.00
CA ASP A 998 54.30 -39.93 -22.79
C ASP A 998 54.52 -39.27 -24.16
N THR A 999 54.35 -40.06 -25.23
CA THR A 999 54.37 -39.59 -26.63
C THR A 999 53.35 -38.47 -26.92
N SER A 1000 52.28 -38.40 -26.11
CA SER A 1000 51.27 -37.34 -26.16
C SER A 1000 51.83 -35.94 -25.84
N GLU A 1001 52.75 -35.83 -24.88
CA GLU A 1001 53.32 -34.54 -24.47
C GLU A 1001 54.34 -34.03 -25.51
N LEU A 1002 55.14 -34.95 -26.07
CA LEU A 1002 55.99 -34.69 -27.23
C LEU A 1002 55.19 -34.20 -28.44
N GLN A 1003 54.07 -34.87 -28.75
CA GLN A 1003 53.16 -34.47 -29.83
C GLN A 1003 52.65 -33.04 -29.62
N LYS A 1004 52.26 -32.69 -28.39
CA LYS A 1004 51.77 -31.35 -28.04
C LYS A 1004 52.84 -30.27 -28.24
N ILE A 1005 54.07 -30.50 -27.76
CA ILE A 1005 55.20 -29.56 -27.93
C ILE A 1005 55.51 -29.32 -29.41
N CYS A 1006 55.55 -30.39 -30.22
CA CYS A 1006 55.78 -30.27 -31.66
C CYS A 1006 54.62 -29.57 -32.39
N ALA A 1007 53.36 -29.87 -32.03
CA ALA A 1007 52.18 -29.23 -32.60
C ALA A 1007 52.10 -27.73 -32.27
N GLU A 1008 52.35 -27.35 -31.01
CA GLU A 1008 52.42 -25.94 -30.58
C GLU A 1008 53.59 -25.21 -31.27
N HIS A 1009 54.73 -25.88 -31.45
CA HIS A 1009 55.86 -25.29 -32.17
C HIS A 1009 55.54 -25.04 -33.65
N ILE A 1010 54.91 -26.00 -34.35
CA ILE A 1010 54.43 -25.80 -35.73
C ILE A 1010 53.43 -24.64 -35.79
N ALA A 1011 52.43 -24.63 -34.91
CA ALA A 1011 51.43 -23.56 -34.86
C ALA A 1011 52.01 -22.17 -34.52
N SER A 1012 53.18 -22.11 -33.86
CA SER A 1012 53.90 -20.85 -33.59
C SER A 1012 54.72 -20.33 -34.77
N LEU A 1013 55.14 -21.20 -35.69
CA LEU A 1013 55.98 -20.84 -36.85
C LEU A 1013 55.16 -20.62 -38.13
N VAL A 1014 54.05 -21.33 -38.30
CA VAL A 1014 53.23 -21.26 -39.51
C VAL A 1014 52.23 -20.11 -39.44
N ASP A 1015 52.42 -19.10 -40.30
CA ASP A 1015 51.56 -17.91 -40.41
C ASP A 1015 50.73 -17.97 -41.70
N LEU A 1016 49.51 -18.52 -41.60
CA LEU A 1016 48.56 -18.57 -42.71
C LEU A 1016 47.64 -17.35 -42.64
N ARG A 1017 47.75 -16.43 -43.60
CA ARG A 1017 46.86 -15.26 -43.71
C ARG A 1017 46.07 -15.34 -45.00
N TRP A 1018 44.78 -15.07 -44.94
CA TRP A 1018 43.90 -15.05 -46.09
C TRP A 1018 43.29 -13.66 -46.30
N GLN A 1019 43.04 -13.31 -47.55
CA GLN A 1019 42.32 -12.12 -47.98
C GLN A 1019 41.31 -12.51 -49.05
N LEU A 1020 40.05 -12.06 -48.92
CA LEU A 1020 39.04 -12.30 -49.95
C LEU A 1020 39.06 -11.16 -50.98
N LEU A 1021 39.21 -11.52 -52.25
CA LEU A 1021 39.25 -10.54 -53.33
C LEU A 1021 37.84 -10.01 -53.61
N GLY A 1022 37.73 -8.68 -53.67
CA GLY A 1022 36.45 -7.98 -53.81
C GLY A 1022 35.74 -7.65 -52.49
N THR A 1023 36.32 -7.99 -51.33
CA THR A 1023 35.92 -7.46 -50.02
C THR A 1023 37.13 -6.86 -49.29
N GLU A 1024 36.90 -6.22 -48.14
CA GLU A 1024 37.98 -5.79 -47.22
C GLU A 1024 38.33 -6.87 -46.17
N SER A 1025 37.71 -8.06 -46.26
CA SER A 1025 37.88 -9.13 -45.28
C SER A 1025 39.26 -9.78 -45.40
N THR A 1026 39.98 -9.77 -44.29
CA THR A 1026 41.24 -10.47 -44.09
C THR A 1026 41.20 -11.25 -42.78
N GLY A 1027 41.95 -12.34 -42.70
CA GLY A 1027 42.03 -13.10 -41.46
C GLY A 1027 43.22 -14.03 -41.39
N LYS A 1028 43.38 -14.67 -40.22
CA LYS A 1028 44.50 -15.57 -39.93
C LYS A 1028 43.97 -16.96 -39.55
N ALA A 1029 44.44 -17.98 -40.27
CA ALA A 1029 44.20 -19.37 -39.94
C ALA A 1029 45.28 -19.91 -39.00
N THR A 1030 44.90 -20.71 -38.01
CA THR A 1030 45.80 -21.25 -36.99
C THR A 1030 45.86 -22.78 -37.03
N LEU A 1031 47.06 -23.35 -36.91
CA LEU A 1031 47.29 -24.81 -36.81
C LEU A 1031 47.17 -25.36 -35.38
N SER A 1032 46.53 -24.62 -34.48
CA SER A 1032 46.28 -25.04 -33.11
C SER A 1032 45.42 -26.30 -33.09
N GLY A 1033 45.96 -27.41 -32.57
CA GLY A 1033 45.28 -28.72 -32.52
C GLY A 1033 45.72 -29.72 -33.59
N ILE A 1034 46.75 -29.41 -34.41
CA ILE A 1034 47.30 -30.34 -35.40
C ILE A 1034 47.82 -31.64 -34.72
N THR A 1035 47.48 -32.81 -35.28
CA THR A 1035 47.93 -34.11 -34.73
C THR A 1035 48.95 -34.77 -35.64
N LEU A 1036 50.16 -35.01 -35.13
CA LEU A 1036 51.26 -35.61 -35.87
C LEU A 1036 51.28 -37.13 -35.64
N THR A 1037 51.56 -37.92 -36.67
CA THR A 1037 51.88 -39.36 -36.51
C THR A 1037 53.30 -39.53 -36.00
N GLN A 1038 53.67 -40.75 -35.56
CA GLN A 1038 55.03 -41.03 -35.08
C GLN A 1038 56.08 -40.76 -36.18
N ASP A 1039 55.83 -41.16 -37.42
CA ASP A 1039 56.73 -40.92 -38.55
C ASP A 1039 56.89 -39.41 -38.85
N MET A 1040 55.81 -38.62 -38.70
CA MET A 1040 55.88 -37.16 -38.81
C MET A 1040 56.71 -36.56 -37.67
N LEU A 1041 56.55 -37.04 -36.43
CA LEU A 1041 57.34 -36.59 -35.28
C LEU A 1041 58.84 -36.86 -35.46
N ASP A 1042 59.23 -37.92 -36.15
CA ASP A 1042 60.63 -38.21 -36.45
C ASP A 1042 61.24 -37.21 -37.45
N LEU A 1043 60.44 -36.73 -38.41
CA LEU A 1043 60.86 -35.70 -39.37
C LEU A 1043 60.80 -34.27 -38.82
N VAL A 1044 59.89 -33.97 -37.88
CA VAL A 1044 59.78 -32.67 -37.21
C VAL A 1044 60.92 -32.43 -36.21
N ARG A 1045 61.55 -33.49 -35.67
CA ARG A 1045 62.63 -33.39 -34.69
C ARG A 1045 64.02 -33.21 -35.32
N MET A 1046 64.93 -32.61 -34.56
CA MET A 1046 66.37 -32.57 -34.87
C MET A 1046 67.05 -33.90 -34.51
N SER A 1047 68.00 -34.36 -35.35
CA SER A 1047 68.81 -35.56 -35.07
C SER A 1047 69.82 -35.30 -33.93
N PRO A 1048 69.92 -36.18 -32.92
CA PRO A 1048 70.96 -36.14 -31.90
C PRO A 1048 72.33 -36.68 -32.38
N LEU A 1049 72.37 -37.40 -33.52
CA LEU A 1049 73.60 -37.95 -34.08
C LEU A 1049 74.09 -37.09 -35.25
N GLN A 1050 75.39 -36.79 -35.24
CA GLN A 1050 76.17 -36.28 -36.36
C GLN A 1050 76.94 -37.43 -37.03
N TRP A 1051 77.03 -37.40 -38.35
CA TRP A 1051 77.58 -38.47 -39.17
C TRP A 1051 78.79 -37.99 -39.96
N GLU A 1052 79.83 -38.82 -40.01
CA GLU A 1052 81.03 -38.63 -40.83
C GLU A 1052 81.26 -39.94 -41.58
N ILE A 1053 81.19 -39.94 -42.91
CA ILE A 1053 81.32 -41.17 -43.71
C ILE A 1053 82.56 -41.05 -44.59
N THR A 1054 83.37 -42.10 -44.59
CA THR A 1054 84.60 -42.19 -45.38
C THR A 1054 84.52 -43.37 -46.33
N ILE A 1055 84.95 -43.18 -47.58
CA ILE A 1055 85.09 -44.25 -48.56
C ILE A 1055 86.52 -44.20 -49.11
N ASN A 1056 87.25 -45.30 -48.97
CA ASN A 1056 88.71 -45.36 -49.21
C ASN A 1056 89.47 -44.19 -48.52
N ASP A 1057 89.17 -43.96 -47.23
CA ASP A 1057 89.70 -42.88 -46.38
C ASP A 1057 89.38 -41.43 -46.83
N ILE A 1058 88.53 -41.22 -47.84
CA ILE A 1058 88.05 -39.90 -48.29
C ILE A 1058 86.68 -39.62 -47.67
N ILE A 1059 86.47 -38.44 -47.07
CA ILE A 1059 85.17 -38.04 -46.51
C ILE A 1059 84.16 -37.76 -47.64
N VAL A 1060 83.00 -38.39 -47.57
CA VAL A 1060 81.92 -38.35 -48.59
C VAL A 1060 80.67 -37.68 -48.02
N LYS A 1061 80.01 -36.83 -48.81
CA LYS A 1061 78.75 -36.17 -48.43
C LYS A 1061 77.53 -36.98 -48.89
N ALA A 1062 76.38 -36.70 -48.29
CA ALA A 1062 75.12 -37.28 -48.75
C ALA A 1062 74.84 -36.85 -50.21
N GLN A 1063 74.28 -37.77 -51.01
CA GLN A 1063 74.06 -37.61 -52.48
C GLN A 1063 75.33 -37.52 -53.35
N GLU A 1064 76.51 -37.88 -52.85
CA GLU A 1064 77.72 -37.97 -53.67
C GLU A 1064 77.78 -39.34 -54.39
N GLU A 1065 77.89 -39.31 -55.73
CA GLU A 1065 77.99 -40.50 -56.58
C GLU A 1065 79.45 -40.96 -56.69
N LEU A 1066 79.69 -42.26 -56.52
CA LEU A 1066 81.02 -42.87 -56.55
C LEU A 1066 81.08 -44.02 -57.57
N SER A 1067 82.26 -44.30 -58.11
CA SER A 1067 82.50 -45.36 -59.10
C SER A 1067 83.67 -46.26 -58.70
N CYS A 1068 83.55 -47.58 -58.90
CA CYS A 1068 84.61 -48.56 -58.65
C CYS A 1068 84.61 -49.69 -59.68
N ALA A 1069 85.75 -50.38 -59.85
CA ALA A 1069 85.85 -51.52 -60.75
C ALA A 1069 85.30 -52.82 -60.14
N LEU A 1070 84.81 -53.72 -60.98
CA LEU A 1070 84.37 -55.05 -60.57
C LEU A 1070 85.52 -55.85 -59.93
N GLY A 1071 85.28 -56.43 -58.75
CA GLY A 1071 86.32 -57.10 -57.95
C GLY A 1071 87.23 -56.17 -57.15
N GLU A 1072 87.09 -54.84 -57.26
CA GLU A 1072 87.78 -53.88 -56.39
C GLU A 1072 87.29 -53.99 -54.94
N CYS A 1073 88.20 -53.76 -53.98
CA CYS A 1073 87.92 -53.84 -52.56
C CYS A 1073 87.83 -52.43 -51.97
N ILE A 1074 86.61 -51.94 -51.77
CA ILE A 1074 86.33 -50.61 -51.22
C ILE A 1074 86.28 -50.69 -49.69
N SER A 1075 86.90 -49.74 -49.00
CA SER A 1075 86.66 -49.51 -47.58
C SER A 1075 85.51 -48.51 -47.38
N VAL A 1076 84.56 -48.86 -46.51
CA VAL A 1076 83.48 -47.98 -46.05
C VAL A 1076 83.61 -47.79 -44.54
N GLY A 1077 83.99 -46.59 -44.14
CA GLY A 1077 84.09 -46.14 -42.76
C GLY A 1077 82.92 -45.24 -42.38
N VAL A 1078 82.41 -45.42 -41.16
CA VAL A 1078 81.31 -44.62 -40.60
C VAL A 1078 81.67 -44.18 -39.20
N GLY A 1079 81.89 -42.88 -39.06
CA GLY A 1079 81.98 -42.12 -37.82
C GLY A 1079 80.59 -41.64 -37.37
N VAL A 1080 80.29 -41.85 -36.09
CA VAL A 1080 79.07 -41.37 -35.43
C VAL A 1080 79.48 -40.54 -34.21
N CYS A 1081 79.06 -39.29 -34.19
CA CYS A 1081 79.32 -38.34 -33.11
C CYS A 1081 78.01 -37.97 -32.39
N ASN A 1082 78.02 -37.99 -31.06
CA ASN A 1082 76.87 -37.60 -30.25
C ASN A 1082 76.81 -36.06 -30.11
N ALA A 1083 75.75 -35.42 -30.58
CA ALA A 1083 75.58 -33.96 -30.49
C ALA A 1083 74.79 -33.51 -29.25
N LEU A 1084 74.41 -34.43 -28.35
CA LEU A 1084 73.73 -34.13 -27.10
C LEU A 1084 74.70 -33.86 -25.95
N GLU A 1085 74.23 -33.09 -24.96
CA GLU A 1085 74.86 -32.86 -23.67
C GLU A 1085 74.71 -34.07 -22.70
N HIS A 1086 74.28 -35.25 -23.18
CA HIS A 1086 74.15 -36.48 -22.39
C HIS A 1086 74.65 -37.71 -23.19
N PRO A 1087 75.14 -38.78 -22.53
CA PRO A 1087 75.65 -39.97 -23.19
C PRO A 1087 74.55 -40.83 -23.84
N LEU A 1088 74.88 -41.48 -24.97
CA LEU A 1088 74.04 -42.44 -25.68
C LEU A 1088 74.60 -43.86 -25.56
N SER A 1089 73.78 -44.79 -25.06
CA SER A 1089 74.07 -46.22 -24.85
C SER A 1089 73.43 -47.11 -25.91
N ASP A 1090 73.72 -48.42 -25.88
CA ASP A 1090 73.02 -49.49 -26.62
C ASP A 1090 72.80 -49.27 -28.13
N LEU A 1091 73.66 -48.45 -28.72
CA LEU A 1091 73.66 -48.10 -30.14
C LEU A 1091 74.16 -49.27 -30.99
N THR A 1092 73.35 -49.66 -31.98
CA THR A 1092 73.70 -50.67 -32.98
C THR A 1092 73.82 -49.99 -34.34
N LEU A 1093 75.03 -49.88 -34.87
CA LEU A 1093 75.30 -49.38 -36.22
C LEU A 1093 75.22 -50.54 -37.22
N SER A 1094 74.52 -50.34 -38.33
CA SER A 1094 74.47 -51.26 -39.47
C SER A 1094 74.71 -50.53 -40.78
N ILE A 1095 75.56 -51.12 -41.62
CA ILE A 1095 75.91 -50.69 -42.95
C ILE A 1095 75.43 -51.78 -43.91
N ASN A 1096 74.31 -51.53 -44.58
CA ASN A 1096 73.75 -52.45 -45.57
C ASN A 1096 73.92 -51.87 -46.97
N PHE A 1097 73.91 -52.74 -47.98
CA PHE A 1097 73.90 -52.35 -49.38
C PHE A 1097 72.62 -52.89 -50.02
N TYR A 1098 72.04 -52.12 -50.94
CA TYR A 1098 70.87 -52.53 -51.72
C TYR A 1098 70.95 -52.02 -53.15
N GLN A 1099 70.22 -52.65 -54.06
CA GLN A 1099 70.00 -52.11 -55.41
C GLN A 1099 68.60 -51.53 -55.51
N ASP A 1100 68.49 -50.34 -56.09
CA ASP A 1100 67.24 -49.61 -56.31
C ASP A 1100 66.79 -49.80 -57.76
N HIS A 1101 65.67 -50.49 -57.94
CA HIS A 1101 65.11 -50.74 -59.28
C HIS A 1101 64.30 -49.56 -59.85
N HIS A 1102 64.33 -48.38 -59.19
CA HIS A 1102 63.67 -47.15 -59.61
C HIS A 1102 62.14 -47.27 -59.81
N ASN A 1103 61.55 -48.33 -59.24
CA ASN A 1103 60.13 -48.66 -59.25
C ASN A 1103 59.55 -48.79 -57.82
N GLY A 1104 60.30 -48.36 -56.81
CA GLY A 1104 59.96 -48.48 -55.39
C GLY A 1104 60.35 -49.82 -54.73
N VAL A 1105 60.95 -50.76 -55.47
CA VAL A 1105 61.41 -52.05 -54.93
C VAL A 1105 62.92 -52.03 -54.71
N ASN A 1106 63.33 -52.04 -53.43
CA ASN A 1106 64.72 -52.14 -53.01
C ASN A 1106 65.13 -53.60 -52.83
N ASN A 1107 66.19 -54.05 -53.51
CA ASN A 1107 66.72 -55.41 -53.38
C ASN A 1107 67.93 -55.45 -52.42
N TYR A 1108 67.74 -56.04 -51.24
CA TYR A 1108 68.77 -56.28 -50.23
C TYR A 1108 69.40 -57.68 -50.30
N GLN A 1109 68.89 -58.59 -51.14
CA GLN A 1109 69.41 -59.96 -51.26
C GLN A 1109 70.62 -60.02 -52.21
N LEU A 1110 71.75 -59.53 -51.71
CA LEU A 1110 72.99 -59.35 -52.49
C LEU A 1110 74.08 -60.39 -52.19
N GLU A 1111 73.74 -61.48 -51.49
CA GLU A 1111 74.67 -62.54 -51.04
C GLU A 1111 75.50 -63.20 -52.16
N THR A 1112 75.01 -63.17 -53.40
CA THR A 1112 75.70 -63.68 -54.61
C THR A 1112 76.32 -62.59 -55.48
N ARG A 1113 76.14 -61.31 -55.10
CA ARG A 1113 76.51 -60.11 -55.89
C ARG A 1113 77.60 -59.27 -55.25
N LEU A 1114 77.75 -59.32 -53.93
CA LEU A 1114 78.83 -58.68 -53.19
C LEU A 1114 79.22 -59.53 -51.98
N SER A 1115 80.42 -59.29 -51.46
CA SER A 1115 80.86 -59.82 -50.17
C SER A 1115 81.41 -58.70 -49.29
N ILE A 1116 81.09 -58.75 -47.99
CA ILE A 1116 81.58 -57.80 -46.99
C ILE A 1116 82.62 -58.51 -46.12
N ALA A 1117 83.84 -57.99 -46.15
CA ALA A 1117 84.92 -58.36 -45.25
C ALA A 1117 84.90 -57.43 -44.01
N GLY A 1118 84.25 -57.92 -42.96
CA GLY A 1118 84.08 -57.21 -41.69
C GLY A 1118 82.68 -57.44 -41.11
N ALA A 1119 82.41 -56.88 -39.93
CA ALA A 1119 81.06 -56.86 -39.39
C ALA A 1119 80.26 -55.75 -40.10
N ASN A 1120 79.20 -56.10 -40.83
CA ASN A 1120 78.27 -55.11 -41.41
C ASN A 1120 77.26 -54.57 -40.37
N LYS A 1121 77.22 -55.17 -39.17
CA LYS A 1121 76.44 -54.72 -38.02
C LYS A 1121 77.27 -54.83 -36.74
N VAL A 1122 77.41 -53.72 -36.02
CA VAL A 1122 78.26 -53.60 -34.82
C VAL A 1122 77.52 -52.91 -33.69
N MET A 1123 77.76 -53.33 -32.45
CA MET A 1123 77.38 -52.56 -31.27
C MET A 1123 78.44 -51.48 -31.05
N LEU A 1124 78.06 -50.20 -31.07
CA LEU A 1124 78.97 -49.12 -30.71
C LEU A 1124 79.14 -49.07 -29.18
N PRO A 1125 80.30 -48.63 -28.68
CA PRO A 1125 80.44 -48.29 -27.26
C PRO A 1125 79.53 -47.10 -26.91
N THR A 1126 79.21 -46.93 -25.62
CA THR A 1126 78.46 -45.77 -25.12
C THR A 1126 79.14 -44.46 -25.56
N LEU A 1127 78.48 -43.72 -26.46
CA LEU A 1127 78.95 -42.42 -26.93
C LEU A 1127 78.73 -41.40 -25.83
N GLN A 1128 79.81 -40.96 -25.19
CA GLN A 1128 79.76 -39.85 -24.24
C GLN A 1128 79.31 -38.55 -24.92
N GLU A 1129 79.08 -37.50 -24.13
CA GLU A 1129 78.79 -36.14 -24.59
C GLU A 1129 79.87 -35.69 -25.59
N TYR A 1130 79.48 -35.31 -26.81
CA TYR A 1130 80.41 -35.00 -27.92
C TYR A 1130 81.42 -36.11 -28.28
N GLY A 1131 81.17 -37.33 -27.79
CA GLY A 1131 81.96 -38.52 -28.05
C GLY A 1131 81.73 -39.05 -29.46
N ARG A 1132 82.78 -39.68 -30.01
CA ARG A 1132 82.78 -40.29 -31.35
C ARG A 1132 83.11 -41.78 -31.31
N ALA A 1133 82.45 -42.57 -32.14
CA ALA A 1133 82.84 -43.93 -32.48
C ALA A 1133 82.99 -44.04 -34.00
N TYR A 1134 83.92 -44.89 -34.44
CA TYR A 1134 84.20 -45.14 -35.86
C TYR A 1134 84.22 -46.64 -36.10
N HIS A 1135 83.62 -47.08 -37.21
CA HIS A 1135 83.59 -48.47 -37.64
C HIS A 1135 83.88 -48.57 -39.14
N GLU A 1136 84.69 -49.54 -39.54
CA GLU A 1136 85.11 -49.77 -40.93
C GLU A 1136 84.75 -51.20 -41.35
N CYS A 1137 84.17 -51.34 -42.54
CA CYS A 1137 84.04 -52.63 -43.22
C CYS A 1137 84.47 -52.50 -44.68
N ARG A 1138 84.97 -53.59 -45.27
CA ARG A 1138 85.36 -53.60 -46.69
C ARG A 1138 84.35 -54.37 -47.51
N VAL A 1139 84.04 -53.90 -48.71
CA VAL A 1139 83.09 -54.52 -49.63
C VAL A 1139 83.77 -54.79 -50.98
N VAL A 1140 83.51 -55.97 -51.53
CA VAL A 1140 83.93 -56.37 -52.88
C VAL A 1140 82.67 -56.71 -53.67
N PHE A 1141 82.51 -56.10 -54.84
CA PHE A 1141 81.38 -56.34 -55.73
C PHE A 1141 81.76 -57.37 -56.81
N PHE A 1142 80.91 -58.37 -57.00
CA PHE A 1142 81.09 -59.46 -57.98
C PHE A 1142 80.25 -59.29 -59.25
N THR A 1143 79.34 -58.31 -59.26
CA THR A 1143 78.48 -58.00 -60.42
C THR A 1143 78.37 -56.49 -60.60
N ALA A 1144 78.44 -56.02 -61.84
CA ALA A 1144 78.31 -54.61 -62.18
C ALA A 1144 76.89 -54.07 -61.94
N GLY A 1145 76.78 -52.75 -61.76
CA GLY A 1145 75.52 -52.04 -61.57
C GLY A 1145 75.57 -51.00 -60.45
N GLN A 1146 74.44 -50.31 -60.24
CA GLN A 1146 74.28 -49.32 -59.17
C GLN A 1146 73.87 -49.99 -57.84
N TYR A 1147 74.48 -49.55 -56.75
CA TYR A 1147 74.24 -49.96 -55.38
C TYR A 1147 74.13 -48.73 -54.48
N LYS A 1148 73.24 -48.75 -53.50
CA LYS A 1148 73.10 -47.68 -52.50
C LYS A 1148 73.47 -48.20 -51.12
N ILE A 1149 74.08 -47.34 -50.30
CA ILE A 1149 74.47 -47.65 -48.92
C ILE A 1149 73.37 -47.18 -47.97
N ASP A 1150 72.79 -48.13 -47.23
CA ASP A 1150 71.84 -47.90 -46.15
C ASP A 1150 72.60 -47.93 -44.81
N ILE A 1151 72.89 -46.74 -44.27
CA ILE A 1151 73.60 -46.56 -43.00
C ILE A 1151 72.58 -46.19 -41.93
N GLN A 1152 72.43 -47.07 -40.94
CA GLN A 1152 71.47 -46.90 -39.85
C GLN A 1152 72.15 -47.11 -38.50
N CYS A 1153 71.83 -46.25 -37.53
CA CYS A 1153 72.14 -46.47 -36.12
C CYS A 1153 70.82 -46.64 -35.38
N SER A 1154 70.69 -47.68 -34.58
CA SER A 1154 69.47 -48.00 -33.84
C SER A 1154 69.78 -48.17 -32.36
N SER A 1155 69.06 -47.47 -31.50
CA SER A 1155 69.09 -47.75 -30.06
C SER A 1155 68.20 -48.95 -29.79
N LYS A 1156 68.67 -49.93 -29.03
CA LYS A 1156 67.78 -51.01 -28.56
C LYS A 1156 66.76 -50.46 -27.56
N GLU A 1157 65.59 -51.08 -27.50
CA GLU A 1157 64.73 -50.96 -26.32
C GLU A 1157 65.37 -51.70 -25.15
N SER A 1158 65.52 -51.02 -24.01
CA SER A 1158 66.03 -51.65 -22.79
C SER A 1158 65.05 -52.71 -22.29
N THR A 1159 65.53 -53.94 -22.07
CA THR A 1159 64.70 -54.95 -21.39
C THR A 1159 64.43 -54.53 -19.93
N PRO A 1160 63.22 -54.75 -19.37
CA PRO A 1160 62.70 -53.96 -18.25
C PRO A 1160 63.32 -54.20 -16.86
N ASN A 1161 64.50 -54.82 -16.76
CA ASN A 1161 65.09 -55.31 -15.50
C ASN A 1161 66.51 -54.79 -15.19
N SER A 1162 67.00 -53.74 -15.87
CA SER A 1162 68.22 -53.02 -15.48
C SER A 1162 67.91 -51.58 -15.03
N PRO A 1163 68.56 -51.05 -13.98
CA PRO A 1163 68.43 -49.65 -13.60
C PRO A 1163 69.25 -48.80 -14.57
N VAL A 1164 68.56 -48.14 -15.50
CA VAL A 1164 69.15 -47.34 -16.58
C VAL A 1164 69.03 -45.84 -16.27
N LEU A 1165 70.00 -45.03 -16.72
CA LEU A 1165 70.01 -43.58 -16.49
C LEU A 1165 68.94 -42.88 -17.35
N TYR A 1166 68.28 -41.87 -16.76
CA TYR A 1166 67.08 -41.23 -17.31
C TYR A 1166 67.21 -40.62 -18.73
N SER A 1167 68.43 -40.38 -19.23
CA SER A 1167 68.64 -39.82 -20.57
C SER A 1167 68.38 -40.82 -21.71
N GLU A 1168 68.33 -42.13 -21.44
CA GLU A 1168 68.29 -43.16 -22.49
C GLU A 1168 66.87 -43.37 -23.06
N LEU A 1169 65.83 -42.94 -22.34
CA LEU A 1169 64.42 -43.16 -22.70
C LEU A 1169 63.93 -42.35 -23.92
N VAL A 1170 64.49 -41.17 -24.19
CA VAL A 1170 64.04 -40.28 -25.29
C VAL A 1170 64.31 -40.89 -26.68
N ASN A 1171 65.25 -41.82 -26.74
CA ASN A 1171 65.80 -42.40 -27.97
C ASN A 1171 65.67 -43.93 -28.04
N ALA A 1172 65.15 -44.59 -27.01
CA ALA A 1172 64.98 -46.04 -26.96
C ALA A 1172 64.13 -46.55 -28.13
N GLY A 1173 64.59 -47.62 -28.80
CA GLY A 1173 63.91 -48.20 -29.97
C GLY A 1173 63.99 -47.38 -31.26
N HIS A 1174 64.50 -46.14 -31.23
CA HIS A 1174 64.56 -45.28 -32.40
C HIS A 1174 65.73 -45.64 -33.33
N THR A 1175 65.53 -45.44 -34.64
CA THR A 1175 66.50 -45.76 -35.69
C THR A 1175 66.83 -44.50 -36.51
N TRP A 1176 67.99 -43.91 -36.24
CA TRP A 1176 68.53 -42.82 -37.05
C TRP A 1176 69.12 -43.39 -38.34
N ARG A 1177 68.77 -42.79 -39.48
CA ARG A 1177 69.34 -43.13 -40.78
C ARG A 1177 70.15 -41.96 -41.32
N TYR A 1178 71.25 -42.24 -42.01
CA TYR A 1178 71.90 -41.24 -42.85
C TYR A 1178 71.08 -41.05 -44.13
N ILE A 1179 70.53 -39.86 -44.33
CA ILE A 1179 69.64 -39.53 -45.44
C ILE A 1179 70.09 -38.20 -46.06
N PRO A 1180 70.18 -38.08 -47.39
CA PRO A 1180 70.00 -39.15 -48.40
C PRO A 1180 71.14 -40.19 -48.43
N PRO A 1181 70.89 -41.41 -48.94
CA PRO A 1181 71.91 -42.47 -49.04
C PRO A 1181 73.01 -42.13 -50.06
N ILE A 1182 74.16 -42.79 -49.94
CA ILE A 1182 75.29 -42.70 -50.89
C ILE A 1182 75.10 -43.74 -52.00
N GLU A 1183 75.46 -43.40 -53.24
CA GLU A 1183 75.32 -44.26 -54.41
C GLU A 1183 76.70 -44.64 -55.00
N ILE A 1184 76.90 -45.94 -55.22
CA ILE A 1184 78.11 -46.55 -55.78
C ILE A 1184 77.73 -47.25 -57.09
N THR A 1185 78.39 -46.85 -58.18
CA THR A 1185 78.31 -47.50 -59.49
C THR A 1185 79.50 -48.45 -59.66
N VAL A 1186 79.23 -49.71 -59.93
CA VAL A 1186 80.25 -50.75 -60.16
C VAL A 1186 80.35 -51.01 -61.66
N ASP A 1187 81.51 -50.74 -62.24
CA ASP A 1187 81.77 -50.87 -63.68
C ASP A 1187 82.57 -52.14 -64.04
N ASP A 1188 82.28 -52.72 -65.22
CA ASP A 1188 82.85 -53.97 -65.75
C ASP A 1188 83.85 -53.62 -66.87
N TYR A 1189 85.15 -53.46 -66.53
CA TYR A 1189 86.23 -53.02 -67.45
C TYR A 1189 87.36 -54.05 -67.60
#